data_AF-A0A1A1WSY7-F1
#
_entry.id   AF-A0A1A1WSY7-F1
#
_cell.length_a   1.000
_cell.length_b   1.000
_cell.length_c   1.000
_cell.angle_alpha   90.00
_cell.angle_beta   90.00
_cell.angle_gamma   90.00
#
_symmetry.space_group_name_H-M   'P 1'
#
loop_
_entity.id
_entity.type
_entity.pdbx_description
1 polymer ?
#
loop_
_entity_poly.entity_id
_entity_poly.type
_entity_poly.pdbx_seq_one_letter_code
_entity_poly.pdbx_strand_id
1 'polypeptide(L)'
;MTRETDRAYLKRPVGDTAGLPSTRSLAVLIVSHCGRESLEVCLDSVAEHLPGLPVHAYDHNDTEHAELVTKYPAVHWFPGKMNVGFAAACNALVEHIPADADLLLLDPHARLLGPLDRTRELLGEPRVAAVSPLARDAAEPGGAPWDVAARRHTVTRALSAAAGRSGPSRRTPPSRRYSRQPPESRGVDGDLEPVCLAISRAAWNTIGGFDEEYFGYGEAADWQARARAAGWRILLADELGVERRDPVSNDGLRQRRNRDLARTNTALLLEHQNSVHHADVYLAGTAALQRLRRPKHARRRTDLPSIVIATNRLVYGGAERQKALLAAELGRRGYAVTIVCVQRFGPLIAEIPDTVRVIRQPWWAPMVDIAKGPAVLITGDTNTEVGFGTLWRAAGRSRRWMVAPHVPPEEDRPIYSRPLTAAMRRADGFIVLAQRHWDMLTKQHRLWGRSFVAPNGVTDIGEPSPRRRSAGEPLHLVMLSRIVEHKNPHLLIEALSGLAGMPWRLSIFGDGPDRERLQARTPAELGDRVQWRGWSAGPGPALADADLLCVPSRSEAFPVVILEAMARAVPVAASAICAVPQMLDFGGAGFLVEPVSVSGWREHLTRIMADPDALPSVGQRGYERMRKHYTVEAMADAYLDAIGAIL
;
A
#
# COMPACT_ATOMS: atom_id res chain seq x y z
N MET A 1 27.25 6.12 -2.99
CA MET A 1 26.24 7.05 -3.55
C MET A 1 25.44 6.34 -4.64
N THR A 2 24.58 5.39 -4.27
CA THR A 2 23.66 4.67 -5.19
C THR A 2 22.30 4.35 -4.54
N ARG A 3 21.94 4.99 -3.40
CA ARG A 3 20.75 4.61 -2.62
C ARG A 3 19.49 5.43 -2.88
N GLU A 4 19.62 6.66 -3.36
CA GLU A 4 18.45 7.52 -3.57
C GLU A 4 17.74 7.22 -4.89
N THR A 5 18.44 6.73 -5.92
CA THR A 5 17.84 6.35 -7.21
C THR A 5 16.90 5.14 -7.11
N ASP A 6 17.04 4.30 -6.08
CA ASP A 6 16.21 3.11 -5.86
C ASP A 6 14.93 3.37 -5.03
N ARG A 7 14.75 4.59 -4.49
CA ARG A 7 13.57 4.97 -3.70
C ARG A 7 12.46 5.47 -4.61
N ALA A 8 11.66 4.53 -5.12
CA ALA A 8 10.58 4.83 -6.08
C ALA A 8 9.50 5.80 -5.55
N TYR A 9 9.33 5.88 -4.23
CA TYR A 9 8.32 6.70 -3.56
C TYR A 9 8.89 7.99 -2.93
N LEU A 10 10.19 8.24 -3.11
CA LEU A 10 10.83 9.46 -2.61
C LEU A 10 10.57 10.63 -3.57
N LYS A 11 9.90 11.67 -3.06
CA LYS A 11 9.76 12.94 -3.77
C LYS A 11 11.13 13.59 -3.97
N ARG A 12 11.48 13.82 -5.23
CA ARG A 12 12.77 14.38 -5.63
C ARG A 12 12.88 15.87 -5.26
N PRO A 13 14.11 16.39 -5.11
CA PRO A 13 14.34 17.83 -5.01
C PRO A 13 13.72 18.57 -6.20
N VAL A 14 13.19 19.76 -5.95
CA VAL A 14 12.52 20.58 -6.99
C VAL A 14 13.51 21.57 -7.64
N GLY A 15 14.73 21.72 -7.11
CA GLY A 15 15.76 22.58 -7.69
C GLY A 15 15.72 24.04 -7.20
N ASP A 16 16.93 24.63 -7.18
CA ASP A 16 17.43 25.95 -6.77
C ASP A 16 16.81 26.73 -5.60
N THR A 17 17.65 27.05 -4.61
CA THR A 17 17.38 27.98 -3.49
C THR A 17 17.51 29.45 -3.88
N ALA A 18 18.02 29.75 -5.08
CA ALA A 18 18.41 31.09 -5.53
C ALA A 18 17.29 32.16 -5.55
N GLY A 19 16.03 31.77 -5.36
CA GLY A 19 14.88 32.69 -5.37
C GLY A 19 14.20 32.95 -4.02
N LEU A 20 14.68 32.36 -2.90
CA LEU A 20 13.98 32.48 -1.61
C LEU A 20 14.37 33.77 -0.86
N PRO A 21 13.42 34.53 -0.28
CA PRO A 21 13.72 35.71 0.52
C PRO A 21 14.42 35.34 1.82
N SER A 22 15.21 36.27 2.38
CA SER A 22 15.91 36.09 3.66
C SER A 22 14.97 35.98 4.86
N THR A 23 13.83 36.68 4.79
CA THR A 23 12.71 36.56 5.72
C THR A 23 11.57 35.84 5.01
N ARG A 24 11.16 34.69 5.56
CA ARG A 24 10.10 33.84 5.00
C ARG A 24 8.91 33.80 5.95
N SER A 25 7.71 33.79 5.39
CA SER A 25 6.49 33.52 6.16
C SER A 25 6.45 32.04 6.55
N LEU A 26 5.59 31.68 7.50
CA LEU A 26 5.41 30.31 7.98
C LEU A 26 3.98 29.86 7.67
N ALA A 27 3.81 28.67 7.11
CA ALA A 27 2.51 28.05 6.87
C ALA A 27 2.34 26.82 7.76
N VAL A 28 1.17 26.65 8.36
CA VAL A 28 0.87 25.52 9.25
C VAL A 28 0.28 24.36 8.45
N LEU A 29 0.82 23.16 8.66
CA LEU A 29 0.36 21.93 8.03
C LEU A 29 -0.11 20.96 9.11
N ILE A 30 -1.35 20.49 8.98
CA ILE A 30 -1.95 19.52 9.89
C ILE A 30 -2.45 18.34 9.06
N VAL A 31 -2.04 17.12 9.40
CA VAL A 31 -2.59 15.89 8.82
C VAL A 31 -3.51 15.25 9.86
N SER A 32 -4.81 15.43 9.65
CA SER A 32 -5.86 14.90 10.52
C SER A 32 -5.87 13.37 10.44
N HIS A 33 -5.65 12.74 11.59
CA HIS A 33 -5.77 11.29 11.79
C HIS A 33 -6.45 10.97 13.14
N CYS A 34 -7.03 11.99 13.78
CA CYS A 34 -7.61 11.93 15.12
C CYS A 34 -9.10 12.24 15.08
N GLY A 35 -9.78 12.06 16.23
CA GLY A 35 -11.15 12.53 16.39
C GLY A 35 -11.23 14.06 16.43
N ARG A 36 -12.41 14.59 16.10
CA ARG A 36 -12.73 16.02 16.06
C ARG A 36 -12.19 16.83 17.24
N GLU A 37 -12.41 16.39 18.48
CA GLU A 37 -12.04 17.15 19.68
C GLU A 37 -10.55 17.51 19.73
N SER A 38 -9.67 16.58 19.36
CA SER A 38 -8.22 16.84 19.36
C SER A 38 -7.84 17.87 18.29
N LEU A 39 -8.41 17.73 17.09
CA LEU A 39 -8.15 18.65 15.99
C LEU A 39 -8.66 20.07 16.29
N GLU A 40 -9.83 20.19 16.91
CA GLU A 40 -10.37 21.50 17.32
C GLU A 40 -9.46 22.20 18.34
N VAL A 41 -8.99 21.48 19.36
CA VAL A 41 -8.03 22.05 20.33
C VAL A 41 -6.73 22.50 19.66
N CYS A 42 -6.23 21.72 18.70
CA CYS A 42 -5.05 22.08 17.92
C CYS A 42 -5.29 23.37 17.13
N LEU A 43 -6.37 23.43 16.34
CA LEU A 43 -6.74 24.59 15.53
C LEU A 43 -7.01 25.85 16.37
N ASP A 44 -7.70 25.72 17.49
CA ASP A 44 -7.97 26.83 18.42
C ASP A 44 -6.65 27.40 18.98
N SER A 45 -5.70 26.53 19.33
CA SER A 45 -4.37 26.97 19.81
C SER A 45 -3.53 27.64 18.72
N VAL A 46 -3.69 27.25 17.45
CA VAL A 46 -3.06 27.93 16.31
C VAL A 46 -3.65 29.32 16.11
N ALA A 47 -4.98 29.45 16.17
CA ALA A 47 -5.64 30.75 16.05
C ALA A 47 -5.24 31.71 17.19
N GLU A 48 -5.07 31.20 18.40
CA GLU A 48 -4.65 31.97 19.58
C GLU A 48 -3.19 32.43 19.49
N HIS A 49 -2.26 31.53 19.18
CA HIS A 49 -0.83 31.80 19.31
C HIS A 49 -0.12 32.18 18.01
N LEU A 50 -0.69 31.82 16.85
CA LEU A 50 -0.13 32.09 15.53
C LEU A 50 -1.15 32.81 14.62
N PRO A 51 -1.74 33.94 15.07
CA PRO A 51 -2.78 34.61 14.31
C PRO A 51 -2.27 35.08 12.95
N GLY A 52 -3.06 34.85 11.90
CA GLY A 52 -2.77 35.31 10.54
C GLY A 52 -1.83 34.42 9.72
N LEU A 53 -1.31 33.32 10.28
CA LEU A 53 -0.59 32.32 9.47
C LEU A 53 -1.59 31.46 8.68
N PRO A 54 -1.32 31.14 7.41
CA PRO A 54 -2.15 30.23 6.64
C PRO A 54 -2.08 28.81 7.22
N VAL A 55 -3.25 28.19 7.39
CA VAL A 55 -3.37 26.82 7.91
C VAL A 55 -3.91 25.92 6.82
N HIS A 56 -3.18 24.84 6.54
CA HIS A 56 -3.53 23.82 5.55
C HIS A 56 -3.75 22.49 6.27
N ALA A 57 -4.96 21.93 6.15
CA ALA A 57 -5.34 20.70 6.82
C ALA A 57 -5.71 19.62 5.79
N TYR A 58 -5.05 18.47 5.88
CA TYR A 58 -5.46 17.27 5.17
C TYR A 58 -6.39 16.48 6.07
N ASP A 59 -7.64 16.27 5.63
CA ASP A 59 -8.63 15.53 6.39
C ASP A 59 -9.24 14.42 5.55
N HIS A 60 -9.24 13.22 6.11
CA HIS A 60 -9.75 12.01 5.48
C HIS A 60 -11.06 11.54 6.13
N ASN A 61 -11.61 12.28 7.09
CA ASN A 61 -12.80 11.89 7.84
C ASN A 61 -14.08 12.48 7.23
N ASP A 62 -14.63 11.82 6.21
CA ASP A 62 -15.80 12.28 5.46
C ASP A 62 -17.03 12.59 6.33
N THR A 63 -17.20 11.93 7.49
CA THR A 63 -18.41 12.08 8.31
C THR A 63 -18.48 13.38 9.10
N GLU A 64 -17.33 13.96 9.47
CA GLU A 64 -17.26 15.17 10.33
C GLU A 64 -16.70 16.38 9.59
N HIS A 65 -16.20 16.19 8.36
CA HIS A 65 -15.51 17.21 7.58
C HIS A 65 -16.34 18.48 7.34
N ALA A 66 -17.63 18.33 6.99
CA ALA A 66 -18.50 19.47 6.65
C ALA A 66 -18.68 20.45 7.81
N GLU A 67 -18.75 19.95 9.04
CA GLU A 67 -18.89 20.78 10.24
C GLU A 67 -17.59 21.51 10.56
N LEU A 68 -16.44 20.84 10.42
CA LEU A 68 -15.12 21.44 10.62
C LEU A 68 -14.85 22.58 9.65
N VAL A 69 -15.19 22.40 8.36
CA VAL A 69 -15.08 23.43 7.33
C VAL A 69 -15.94 24.65 7.69
N THR A 70 -17.12 24.43 8.26
CA THR A 70 -18.01 25.50 8.69
C THR A 70 -17.47 26.26 9.91
N LYS A 71 -16.91 25.54 10.90
CA LYS A 71 -16.35 26.15 12.13
C LYS A 71 -15.04 26.91 11.87
N TYR A 72 -14.20 26.42 10.95
CA TYR A 72 -12.89 27.00 10.64
C TYR A 72 -12.78 27.39 9.15
N PRO A 73 -13.48 28.47 8.72
CA PRO A 73 -13.50 28.89 7.32
C PRO A 73 -12.16 29.46 6.83
N ALA A 74 -11.26 29.84 7.74
CA ALA A 74 -9.92 30.33 7.42
C ALA A 74 -8.90 29.22 7.14
N VAL A 75 -9.26 27.95 7.39
CA VAL A 75 -8.39 26.79 7.14
C VAL A 75 -8.57 26.33 5.69
N HIS A 76 -7.47 26.08 5.00
CA HIS A 76 -7.46 25.47 3.68
C HIS A 76 -7.57 23.95 3.81
N TRP A 77 -8.78 23.43 3.59
CA TRP A 77 -9.08 22.01 3.71
C TRP A 77 -8.81 21.23 2.42
N PHE A 78 -8.11 20.10 2.55
CA PHE A 78 -7.82 19.17 1.47
C PHE A 78 -8.49 17.83 1.76
N PRO A 79 -9.65 17.54 1.13
CA PRO A 79 -10.38 16.31 1.39
C PRO A 79 -9.68 15.11 0.75
N GLY A 80 -9.37 14.10 1.56
CA GLY A 80 -8.80 12.83 1.12
C GLY A 80 -9.84 11.71 1.11
N LYS A 81 -10.16 11.13 -0.05
CA LYS A 81 -11.08 9.97 -0.16
C LYS A 81 -10.55 8.68 0.48
N MET A 82 -9.25 8.62 0.78
CA MET A 82 -8.58 7.47 1.41
C MET A 82 -7.45 7.95 2.31
N ASN A 83 -7.10 7.17 3.33
CA ASN A 83 -5.91 7.42 4.14
C ASN A 83 -4.64 7.11 3.34
N VAL A 84 -4.04 8.14 2.74
CA VAL A 84 -2.81 8.04 1.93
C VAL A 84 -1.53 7.94 2.79
N GLY A 85 -1.65 8.07 4.12
CA GLY A 85 -0.53 8.12 5.05
C GLY A 85 0.06 9.53 5.22
N PHE A 86 0.75 9.76 6.34
CA PHE A 86 1.28 11.07 6.73
C PHE A 86 2.25 11.66 5.70
N ALA A 87 3.18 10.85 5.17
CA ALA A 87 4.18 11.30 4.19
C ALA A 87 3.52 11.86 2.91
N ALA A 88 2.60 11.09 2.31
CA ALA A 88 1.91 11.48 1.09
C ALA A 88 0.97 12.67 1.32
N ALA A 89 0.25 12.71 2.46
CA ALA A 89 -0.60 13.83 2.82
C ALA A 89 0.21 15.13 2.98
N CYS A 90 1.32 15.11 3.72
CA CYS A 90 2.22 16.26 3.85
C CYS A 90 2.77 16.71 2.49
N ASN A 91 3.26 15.78 1.66
CA ASN A 91 3.76 16.13 0.33
C ASN A 91 2.69 16.85 -0.51
N ALA A 92 1.45 16.35 -0.49
CA ALA A 92 0.32 16.96 -1.21
C ALA A 92 -0.06 18.34 -0.65
N LEU A 93 -0.05 18.53 0.68
CA LEU A 93 -0.28 19.84 1.29
C LEU A 93 0.78 20.85 0.84
N VAL A 94 2.06 20.45 0.82
CA VAL A 94 3.18 21.33 0.46
C VAL A 94 3.09 21.86 -0.97
N GLU A 95 2.52 21.09 -1.90
CA GLU A 95 2.28 21.51 -3.29
C GLU A 95 1.34 22.72 -3.41
N HIS A 96 0.54 23.00 -2.37
CA HIS A 96 -0.42 24.10 -2.33
C HIS A 96 0.02 25.29 -1.47
N ILE A 97 1.20 25.20 -0.85
CA ILE A 97 1.76 26.26 -0.01
C ILE A 97 2.66 27.14 -0.88
N PRO A 98 2.65 28.48 -0.69
CA PRO A 98 3.57 29.38 -1.40
C PRO A 98 5.01 28.88 -1.39
N ALA A 99 5.66 28.92 -2.56
CA ALA A 99 6.98 28.33 -2.78
C ALA A 99 8.08 28.97 -1.95
N ASP A 100 7.81 30.12 -1.33
CA ASP A 100 8.69 30.92 -0.48
C ASP A 100 8.38 30.86 1.02
N ALA A 101 7.30 30.18 1.44
CA ALA A 101 6.93 30.04 2.85
C ALA A 101 7.59 28.82 3.51
N ASP A 102 8.16 28.99 4.69
CA ASP A 102 8.60 27.89 5.56
C ASP A 102 7.39 27.08 6.05
N LEU A 103 7.63 25.83 6.46
CA LEU A 103 6.57 24.88 6.80
C LEU A 103 6.56 24.66 8.31
N LEU A 104 5.38 24.60 8.94
CA LEU A 104 5.21 24.17 10.33
C LEU A 104 4.35 22.91 10.36
N LEU A 105 4.97 21.75 10.54
CA LEU A 105 4.25 20.51 10.76
C LEU A 105 3.74 20.50 12.21
N LEU A 106 2.43 20.38 12.38
CA LEU A 106 1.79 20.35 13.69
C LEU A 106 0.95 19.08 13.82
N ASP A 107 1.24 18.30 14.85
CA ASP A 107 0.48 17.09 15.18
C ASP A 107 -0.94 17.50 15.62
N PRO A 108 -2.00 16.80 15.16
CA PRO A 108 -3.36 17.19 15.50
C PRO A 108 -3.73 16.95 16.97
N HIS A 109 -2.89 16.28 17.76
CA HIS A 109 -3.00 16.18 19.22
C HIS A 109 -2.16 17.21 19.98
N ALA A 110 -1.43 18.06 19.25
CA ALA A 110 -0.66 19.15 19.85
C ALA A 110 -1.56 20.32 20.22
N ARG A 111 -1.27 20.93 21.37
CA ARG A 111 -1.74 22.26 21.75
C ARG A 111 -0.54 23.20 21.82
N LEU A 112 -0.55 24.27 21.04
CA LEU A 112 0.47 25.32 21.14
C LEU A 112 0.35 26.05 22.49
N LEU A 113 1.49 26.45 23.05
CA LEU A 113 1.60 27.16 24.33
C LEU A 113 2.11 28.61 24.16
N GLY A 114 2.47 28.99 22.94
CA GLY A 114 3.05 30.31 22.64
C GLY A 114 3.35 30.49 21.14
N PRO A 115 3.87 31.68 20.76
CA PRO A 115 4.02 32.10 19.35
C PRO A 115 5.23 31.51 18.60
N LEU A 116 6.00 30.63 19.26
CA LEU A 116 7.17 29.96 18.69
C LEU A 116 8.29 30.92 18.21
N ASP A 117 8.48 32.05 18.92
CA ASP A 117 9.42 33.10 18.52
C ASP A 117 10.85 32.56 18.38
N ARG A 118 11.32 31.73 19.33
CA ARG A 118 12.68 31.19 19.31
C ARG A 118 12.83 30.13 18.23
N THR A 119 11.83 29.28 18.02
CA THR A 119 11.82 28.29 16.92
C THR A 119 11.92 28.99 15.56
N ARG A 120 11.18 30.08 15.37
CA ARG A 120 11.18 30.86 14.11
C ARG A 120 12.51 31.59 13.89
N GLU A 121 13.09 32.16 14.93
CA GLU A 121 14.40 32.80 14.88
C GLU A 121 15.49 31.80 14.45
N LEU A 122 15.55 30.64 15.11
CA LEU A 122 16.51 29.59 14.80
C LEU A 122 16.32 29.00 13.38
N LEU A 123 15.07 28.92 12.89
CA LEU A 123 14.80 28.43 11.53
C LEU A 123 15.36 29.36 10.45
N GLY A 124 15.45 30.66 10.75
CA GLY A 124 16.06 31.67 9.90
C GLY A 124 17.59 31.61 9.84
N GLU A 125 18.24 30.85 10.73
CA GLU A 125 19.70 30.70 10.70
C GLU A 125 20.17 29.98 9.42
N PRO A 126 21.33 30.38 8.87
CA PRO A 126 21.93 29.67 7.74
C PRO A 126 22.12 28.18 8.03
N ARG A 127 21.81 27.36 7.03
CA ARG A 127 21.97 25.89 7.09
C ARG A 127 21.15 25.21 8.19
N VAL A 128 20.08 25.81 8.71
CA VAL A 128 19.10 25.11 9.55
C VAL A 128 17.97 24.55 8.69
N ALA A 129 17.76 23.23 8.79
CA ALA A 129 16.74 22.53 8.03
C ALA A 129 15.43 22.39 8.81
N ALA A 130 15.51 22.11 10.11
CA ALA A 130 14.32 22.00 10.94
C ALA A 130 14.60 22.40 12.39
N VAL A 131 13.57 22.90 13.06
CA VAL A 131 13.57 23.31 14.45
C VAL A 131 12.29 22.83 15.12
N SER A 132 12.40 22.37 16.36
CA SER A 132 11.23 22.02 17.19
C SER A 132 11.38 22.71 18.56
N PRO A 133 10.29 23.23 19.14
CA PRO A 133 10.30 23.68 20.53
C PRO A 133 10.35 22.48 21.48
N LEU A 134 10.61 22.74 22.76
CA LEU A 134 10.38 21.77 23.83
C LEU A 134 8.89 21.43 23.89
N ALA A 135 8.59 20.16 24.17
CA ALA A 135 7.22 19.68 24.32
C ALA A 135 6.99 19.06 25.69
N ARG A 136 5.89 19.44 26.35
CA ARG A 136 5.40 18.73 27.53
C ARG A 136 4.48 17.60 27.09
N ASP A 137 4.65 16.42 27.67
CA ASP A 137 3.73 15.30 27.48
C ASP A 137 2.77 15.23 28.67
N ALA A 138 1.48 15.46 28.44
CA ALA A 138 0.47 15.42 29.49
C ALA A 138 0.28 14.01 30.08
N ALA A 139 0.60 12.96 29.32
CA ALA A 139 0.48 11.57 29.74
C ALA A 139 1.71 11.04 30.49
N GLU A 140 2.88 11.67 30.29
CA GLU A 140 4.08 11.41 31.06
C GLU A 140 4.52 12.66 31.86
N PRO A 141 3.88 13.02 32.99
CA PRO A 141 4.23 14.23 33.76
C PRO A 141 5.68 14.28 34.27
N GLY A 142 6.37 13.13 34.32
CA GLY A 142 7.80 13.02 34.65
C GLY A 142 8.74 12.97 33.43
N GLY A 143 8.21 13.13 32.22
CA GLY A 143 8.96 13.22 30.97
C GLY A 143 9.75 14.52 30.90
N ALA A 144 10.94 14.48 30.29
CA ALA A 144 11.72 15.69 30.12
C ALA A 144 11.22 16.45 28.88
N PRO A 145 11.06 17.78 28.92
CA PRO A 145 10.52 18.53 27.77
C PRO A 145 11.32 18.41 26.46
N TRP A 146 12.60 18.05 26.56
CA TRP A 146 13.47 17.79 25.41
C TRP A 146 13.40 16.36 24.87
N ASP A 147 12.50 15.50 25.38
CA ASP A 147 12.37 14.10 24.93
C ASP A 147 11.85 13.98 23.49
N VAL A 148 11.35 15.07 22.91
CA VAL A 148 11.11 15.19 21.46
C VAL A 148 12.39 15.07 20.64
N ALA A 149 13.57 15.30 21.24
CA ALA A 149 14.86 15.08 20.58
C ALA A 149 15.40 13.67 20.87
N ALA A 150 15.62 12.89 19.81
CA ALA A 150 16.21 11.57 19.86
C ALA A 150 17.65 11.57 19.32
N ARG A 151 18.46 10.63 19.82
CA ARG A 151 19.80 10.32 19.28
C ARG A 151 19.71 9.43 18.05
N ARG A 152 20.76 9.45 17.23
CA ARG A 152 20.90 8.63 16.02
C ARG A 152 20.42 7.20 16.20
N HIS A 153 19.61 6.76 15.24
CA HIS A 153 19.12 5.40 15.16
C HIS A 153 20.27 4.42 14.90
N THR A 154 20.42 3.45 15.81
CA THR A 154 21.29 2.29 15.64
C THR A 154 20.51 1.05 16.02
N VAL A 155 20.93 -0.13 15.54
CA VAL A 155 20.31 -1.41 15.92
C VAL A 155 20.27 -1.58 17.44
N THR A 156 21.37 -1.27 18.13
CA THR A 156 21.48 -1.37 19.59
C THR A 156 20.48 -0.47 20.32
N ARG A 157 20.36 0.80 19.90
CA ARG A 157 19.40 1.74 20.48
C ARG A 157 17.96 1.39 20.13
N ALA A 158 17.72 0.89 18.92
CA ALA A 158 16.41 0.40 18.48
C ALA A 158 15.94 -0.79 19.32
N LEU A 159 16.81 -1.79 19.53
CA LEU A 159 16.51 -2.95 20.37
C LEU A 159 16.31 -2.56 21.84
N SER A 160 17.11 -1.63 22.37
CA SER A 160 16.95 -1.09 23.72
C SER A 160 15.60 -0.39 23.92
N ALA A 161 15.20 0.44 22.94
CA ALA A 161 13.90 1.10 22.93
C ALA A 161 12.74 0.10 22.84
N ALA A 162 12.82 -0.89 21.95
CA ALA A 162 11.84 -1.97 21.84
C ALA A 162 11.79 -2.85 23.11
N ALA A 163 12.88 -2.89 23.87
CA ALA A 163 12.94 -3.50 25.19
C ALA A 163 12.38 -2.60 26.31
N GLY A 164 11.78 -1.44 26.03
CA GLY A 164 11.22 -0.56 27.07
C GLY A 164 12.24 -0.11 28.13
N ARG A 165 13.54 -0.15 27.80
CA ARG A 165 14.63 0.28 28.70
C ARG A 165 14.97 1.77 28.54
N SER A 166 14.08 2.54 27.92
CA SER A 166 14.29 3.96 27.58
C SER A 166 14.27 4.89 28.80
N GLY A 167 13.39 4.64 29.78
CA GLY A 167 13.15 5.51 30.94
C GLY A 167 14.18 5.37 32.07
N PRO A 168 14.47 4.15 32.59
CA PRO A 168 15.42 3.96 33.69
C PRO A 168 16.89 4.08 33.27
N SER A 169 17.19 4.10 31.96
CA SER A 169 18.53 3.94 31.40
C SER A 169 19.01 5.14 30.58
N ARG A 170 18.41 6.33 30.75
CA ARG A 170 18.73 7.56 29.98
C ARG A 170 20.23 7.90 29.92
N ARG A 171 20.99 7.53 30.95
CA ARG A 171 22.44 7.76 31.06
C ARG A 171 23.30 6.73 30.31
N THR A 172 22.71 5.66 29.81
CA THR A 172 23.45 4.57 29.17
C THR A 172 23.63 4.79 27.66
N PRO A 173 24.77 4.36 27.07
CA PRO A 173 25.01 4.45 25.62
C PRO A 173 23.89 3.91 24.69
N PRO A 174 23.16 2.82 25.04
CA PRO A 174 22.07 2.30 24.21
C PRO A 174 20.74 3.06 24.37
N SER A 175 20.66 4.12 25.17
CA SER A 175 19.47 4.99 25.20
C SER A 175 19.35 5.82 23.92
N ARG A 176 18.12 5.92 23.39
CA ARG A 176 17.76 6.89 22.35
C ARG A 176 17.56 8.30 22.90
N ARG A 177 17.07 8.42 24.15
CA ARG A 177 16.84 9.72 24.80
C ARG A 177 18.16 10.36 25.22
N TYR A 178 18.24 11.67 25.14
CA TYR A 178 19.35 12.43 25.71
C TYR A 178 19.27 12.46 27.24
N SER A 179 20.43 12.40 27.90
CA SER A 179 20.53 12.47 29.36
C SER A 179 20.36 13.89 29.92
N ARG A 180 20.54 14.91 29.09
CA ARG A 180 20.39 16.35 29.36
C ARG A 180 19.89 17.02 28.08
N GLN A 181 19.24 18.17 28.20
CA GLN A 181 18.81 18.96 27.05
C GLN A 181 20.02 19.27 26.13
N PRO A 182 19.92 18.97 24.82
CA PRO A 182 20.88 19.44 23.84
C PRO A 182 20.89 20.98 23.81
N PRO A 183 22.05 21.64 23.85
CA PRO A 183 22.11 23.09 23.74
C PRO A 183 21.72 23.53 22.32
N GLU A 184 21.03 24.67 22.18
CA GLU A 184 20.53 25.18 20.89
C GLU A 184 21.63 25.34 19.83
N SER A 185 22.86 25.69 20.26
CA SER A 185 24.01 25.84 19.37
C SER A 185 24.45 24.52 18.73
N ARG A 186 24.13 23.38 19.36
CA ARG A 186 24.51 22.05 18.90
C ARG A 186 23.36 21.37 18.18
N GLY A 187 23.62 20.95 16.95
CA GLY A 187 22.67 20.14 16.19
C GLY A 187 22.32 18.82 16.87
N VAL A 188 21.08 18.40 16.71
CA VAL A 188 20.57 17.11 17.15
C VAL A 188 21.17 15.99 16.29
N ASP A 189 21.80 15.02 16.96
CA ASP A 189 22.50 13.89 16.32
C ASP A 189 21.54 12.78 15.86
N GLY A 190 20.24 12.86 16.18
CA GLY A 190 19.18 12.00 15.65
C GLY A 190 18.09 12.83 14.98
N ASP A 191 16.91 12.86 15.56
CA ASP A 191 15.72 13.44 14.96
C ASP A 191 14.85 14.07 16.04
N LEU A 192 14.03 15.02 15.60
CA LEU A 192 12.98 15.66 16.36
C LEU A 192 11.65 14.98 16.03
N GLU A 193 10.90 14.59 17.06
CA GLU A 193 9.55 14.05 16.89
C GLU A 193 8.63 15.14 16.29
N PRO A 194 7.80 14.83 15.29
CA PRO A 194 7.03 15.82 14.54
C PRO A 194 5.76 16.30 15.28
N VAL A 195 5.84 16.55 16.59
CA VAL A 195 4.74 17.16 17.37
C VAL A 195 4.50 18.60 16.91
N CYS A 196 5.58 19.33 16.79
CA CYS A 196 5.65 20.69 16.28
C CYS A 196 7.04 20.82 15.65
N LEU A 197 7.12 20.78 14.32
CA LEU A 197 8.39 20.75 13.59
C LEU A 197 8.35 21.81 12.49
N ALA A 198 9.07 22.90 12.70
CA ALA A 198 9.29 23.91 11.69
C ALA A 198 10.37 23.43 10.72
N ILE A 199 10.12 23.55 9.41
CA ILE A 199 10.98 23.09 8.33
C ILE A 199 11.26 24.25 7.37
N SER A 200 12.55 24.47 7.11
CA SER A 200 13.03 25.48 6.18
C SER A 200 12.65 25.08 4.75
N ARG A 201 11.96 25.97 4.03
CA ARG A 201 11.59 25.79 2.62
C ARG A 201 12.82 25.55 1.74
N ALA A 202 13.93 26.22 2.05
CA ALA A 202 15.19 26.02 1.35
C ALA A 202 15.71 24.58 1.52
N ALA A 203 15.64 24.03 2.74
CA ALA A 203 16.01 22.65 2.99
C ALA A 203 15.03 21.69 2.29
N TRP A 204 13.72 21.93 2.38
CA TRP A 204 12.71 21.10 1.70
C TRP A 204 12.97 21.00 0.20
N ASN A 205 13.19 22.13 -0.48
CA ASN A 205 13.43 22.16 -1.93
C ASN A 205 14.75 21.48 -2.32
N THR A 206 15.78 21.59 -1.48
CA THR A 206 17.10 20.98 -1.70
C THR A 206 17.10 19.47 -1.46
N ILE A 207 16.39 19.02 -0.42
CA ILE A 207 16.40 17.63 0.05
C ILE A 207 15.31 16.78 -0.63
N GLY A 208 14.25 17.42 -1.12
CA GLY A 208 13.02 16.77 -1.58
C GLY A 208 12.07 16.46 -0.42
N GLY A 209 10.85 16.07 -0.77
CA GLY A 209 9.79 15.81 0.20
C GLY A 209 9.99 14.52 1.02
N PHE A 210 8.95 14.12 1.73
CA PHE A 210 8.92 12.87 2.47
C PHE A 210 8.89 11.65 1.52
N ASP A 211 9.43 10.53 2.00
CA ASP A 211 9.33 9.26 1.28
C ASP A 211 8.02 8.57 1.64
N GLU A 212 7.18 8.40 0.62
CA GLU A 212 5.83 7.83 0.73
C GLU A 212 5.85 6.31 0.94
N GLU A 213 7.03 5.68 0.99
CA GLU A 213 7.18 4.30 1.47
C GLU A 213 6.92 4.17 2.99
N TYR A 214 7.12 5.25 3.76
CA TYR A 214 6.76 5.29 5.17
C TYR A 214 5.27 5.56 5.33
N PHE A 215 4.64 4.79 6.22
CA PHE A 215 3.22 4.93 6.54
C PHE A 215 3.03 5.25 8.02
N GLY A 216 2.83 6.54 8.31
CA GLY A 216 2.44 7.08 9.62
C GLY A 216 3.53 7.14 10.69
N TYR A 217 4.75 6.67 10.41
CA TYR A 217 5.87 6.72 11.35
C TYR A 217 7.19 6.77 10.60
N GLY A 218 8.15 7.59 11.05
CA GLY A 218 9.54 7.54 10.62
C GLY A 218 9.87 8.34 9.36
N GLU A 219 8.87 8.82 8.62
CA GLU A 219 9.07 9.71 7.47
C GLU A 219 9.82 11.00 7.83
N ALA A 220 9.44 11.66 8.93
CA ALA A 220 10.12 12.86 9.41
C ALA A 220 11.57 12.55 9.83
N ALA A 221 11.81 11.41 10.48
CA ALA A 221 13.14 10.98 10.90
C ALA A 221 14.05 10.66 9.70
N ASP A 222 13.50 10.05 8.64
CA ASP A 222 14.20 9.82 7.37
C ASP A 222 14.59 11.14 6.69
N TRP A 223 13.65 12.08 6.59
CA TRP A 223 13.92 13.39 6.00
C TRP A 223 14.99 14.16 6.76
N GLN A 224 14.91 14.19 8.10
CA GLN A 224 15.93 14.81 8.95
C GLN A 224 17.30 14.11 8.84
N ALA A 225 17.33 12.79 8.60
CA ALA A 225 18.58 12.08 8.32
C ALA A 225 19.19 12.49 6.96
N ARG A 226 18.37 12.65 5.91
CA ARG A 226 18.81 13.17 4.61
C ARG A 226 19.29 14.61 4.68
N ALA A 227 18.56 15.48 5.38
CA ALA A 227 18.94 16.87 5.62
C ALA A 227 20.33 16.97 6.26
N ARG A 228 20.60 16.18 7.30
CA ARG A 228 21.93 16.13 7.95
C ARG A 228 23.02 15.56 7.05
N ALA A 229 22.71 14.54 6.26
CA ALA A 229 23.66 13.99 5.28
C ALA A 229 24.05 15.04 4.22
N ALA A 230 23.16 15.99 3.92
CA ALA A 230 23.41 17.13 3.04
C ALA A 230 23.99 18.36 3.76
N GLY A 231 24.41 18.22 5.03
CA GLY A 231 25.10 19.25 5.80
C GLY A 231 24.19 20.27 6.49
N TRP A 232 22.88 20.03 6.55
CA TRP A 232 21.96 20.88 7.31
C TRP A 232 21.94 20.53 8.80
N ARG A 233 21.72 21.54 9.65
CA ARG A 233 21.54 21.44 11.09
C ARG A 233 20.07 21.22 11.44
N ILE A 234 19.83 20.46 12.50
CA ILE A 234 18.51 20.23 13.10
C ILE A 234 18.61 20.68 14.54
N LEU A 235 17.79 21.64 14.96
CA LEU A 235 17.95 22.32 16.26
C LEU A 235 16.74 22.10 17.16
N LEU A 236 16.99 22.03 18.48
CA LEU A 236 15.96 22.07 19.49
C LEU A 236 15.97 23.48 20.10
N ALA A 237 14.86 24.20 19.99
CA ALA A 237 14.72 25.53 20.57
C ALA A 237 14.51 25.41 22.08
N ASP A 238 15.17 26.28 22.86
CA ASP A 238 15.01 26.38 24.31
C ASP A 238 13.77 27.22 24.65
N GLU A 239 12.63 26.80 24.10
CA GLU A 239 11.31 27.37 24.38
C GLU A 239 10.31 26.24 24.60
N LEU A 240 9.46 26.36 25.62
CA LEU A 240 8.35 25.42 25.81
C LEU A 240 7.18 25.85 24.94
N GLY A 241 7.07 25.27 23.75
CA GLY A 241 6.15 25.73 22.72
C GLY A 241 4.89 24.88 22.55
N VAL A 242 4.90 23.63 23.04
CA VAL A 242 3.80 22.69 22.75
C VAL A 242 3.51 21.73 23.91
N GLU A 243 2.23 21.40 24.08
CA GLU A 243 1.76 20.32 24.93
C GLU A 243 1.20 19.21 24.04
N ARG A 244 1.76 18.00 24.16
CA ARG A 244 1.21 16.80 23.54
C ARG A 244 0.11 16.25 24.45
N ARG A 245 -1.08 16.08 23.88
CA ARG A 245 -2.17 15.32 24.51
C ARG A 245 -2.16 13.89 23.98
N ASP A 246 -2.35 12.92 24.87
CA ASP A 246 -2.40 11.52 24.43
C ASP A 246 -3.69 11.29 23.63
N PRO A 247 -3.64 10.60 22.47
CA PRO A 247 -4.83 10.02 21.91
C PRO A 247 -5.38 9.00 22.91
N VAL A 248 -6.51 9.31 23.58
CA VAL A 248 -7.27 8.32 24.34
C VAL A 248 -7.87 7.32 23.36
N SER A 249 -7.06 6.38 22.87
CA SER A 249 -7.53 5.25 22.08
C SER A 249 -7.65 4.05 23.00
N ASN A 250 -8.88 3.76 23.44
CA ASN A 250 -9.21 2.56 24.20
C ASN A 250 -9.22 1.27 23.32
N ASP A 251 -8.85 1.36 22.04
CA ASP A 251 -8.86 0.23 21.12
C ASP A 251 -7.49 -0.49 21.08
N GLY A 252 -7.43 -1.65 21.74
CA GLY A 252 -6.24 -2.51 21.77
C GLY A 252 -5.79 -3.01 20.38
N LEU A 253 -6.66 -3.07 19.37
CA LEU A 253 -6.28 -3.45 18.00
C LEU A 253 -5.49 -2.34 17.31
N ARG A 254 -5.98 -1.10 17.35
CA ARG A 254 -5.27 0.07 16.83
C ARG A 254 -3.92 0.27 17.51
N GLN A 255 -3.86 0.14 18.83
CA GLN A 255 -2.58 0.19 19.55
C GLN A 255 -1.58 -0.89 19.09
N ARG A 256 -2.07 -2.10 18.78
CA ARG A 256 -1.23 -3.17 18.22
C ARG A 256 -0.76 -2.81 16.80
N ARG A 257 -1.66 -2.32 15.95
CA ARG A 257 -1.33 -1.87 14.58
C ARG A 257 -0.24 -0.80 14.60
N ASN A 258 -0.39 0.23 15.43
CA ASN A 258 0.56 1.33 15.58
C ASN A 258 1.94 0.82 16.01
N ARG A 259 2.01 -0.13 16.95
CA ARG A 259 3.28 -0.76 17.36
C ARG A 259 3.94 -1.57 16.24
N ASP A 260 3.16 -2.34 15.48
CA ASP A 260 3.69 -3.14 14.37
C ASP A 260 4.17 -2.22 13.22
N LEU A 261 3.47 -1.12 12.93
CA LEU A 261 3.89 -0.07 11.97
C LEU A 261 5.18 0.63 12.44
N ALA A 262 5.22 1.12 13.67
CA ALA A 262 6.40 1.78 14.24
C ALA A 262 7.63 0.86 14.24
N ARG A 263 7.43 -0.44 14.54
CA ARG A 263 8.48 -1.46 14.42
C ARG A 263 8.96 -1.58 12.98
N THR A 264 8.06 -1.72 12.01
CA THR A 264 8.46 -1.86 10.60
C THR A 264 9.18 -0.62 10.08
N ASN A 265 8.68 0.58 10.37
CA ASN A 265 9.26 1.82 9.89
C ASN A 265 10.61 2.12 10.55
N THR A 266 10.81 1.72 11.81
CA THR A 266 12.16 1.72 12.42
C THR A 266 13.13 0.82 11.65
N ALA A 267 12.67 -0.35 11.17
CA ALA A 267 13.49 -1.23 10.35
C ALA A 267 13.81 -0.60 8.98
N LEU A 268 12.84 0.04 8.33
CA LEU A 268 13.03 0.76 7.07
C LEU A 268 14.07 1.90 7.21
N LEU A 269 13.99 2.66 8.31
CA LEU A 269 14.96 3.71 8.60
C LEU A 269 16.39 3.17 8.79
N LEU A 270 16.54 2.03 9.49
CA LEU A 270 17.84 1.35 9.61
C LEU A 270 18.34 0.81 8.27
N GLU A 271 17.45 0.35 7.39
CA GLU A 271 17.79 -0.09 6.04
C GLU A 271 18.34 1.07 5.19
N HIS A 272 17.62 2.19 5.16
CA HIS A 272 18.03 3.38 4.40
C HIS A 272 19.36 3.94 4.91
N GLN A 273 19.51 4.10 6.23
CA GLN A 273 20.71 4.67 6.84
C GLN A 273 21.92 3.72 6.80
N ASN A 274 21.71 2.40 6.84
CA ASN A 274 22.80 1.42 7.00
C ASN A 274 22.76 0.30 5.96
N SER A 275 21.93 -0.72 6.14
CA SER A 275 21.73 -1.81 5.18
C SER A 275 20.53 -2.68 5.54
N VAL A 276 20.03 -3.49 4.60
CA VAL A 276 18.96 -4.46 4.85
C VAL A 276 19.30 -5.41 6.00
N HIS A 277 20.57 -5.75 6.21
CA HIS A 277 21.00 -6.61 7.32
C HIS A 277 20.76 -5.97 8.69
N HIS A 278 20.89 -4.64 8.80
CA HIS A 278 20.60 -3.93 10.06
C HIS A 278 19.11 -3.98 10.39
N ALA A 279 18.27 -3.81 9.37
CA ALA A 279 16.82 -3.96 9.50
C ALA A 279 16.44 -5.39 9.90
N ASP A 280 17.01 -6.39 9.22
CA ASP A 280 16.74 -7.80 9.50
C ASP A 280 17.15 -8.20 10.93
N VAL A 281 18.34 -7.79 11.39
CA VAL A 281 18.81 -8.04 12.77
C VAL A 281 17.87 -7.39 13.77
N TYR A 282 17.43 -6.15 13.52
CA TYR A 282 16.47 -5.47 14.38
C TYR A 282 15.11 -6.19 14.41
N LEU A 283 14.59 -6.60 13.26
CA LEU A 283 13.31 -7.33 13.16
C LEU A 283 13.40 -8.70 13.85
N ALA A 284 14.45 -9.48 13.60
CA ALA A 284 14.67 -10.77 14.26
C ALA A 284 14.85 -10.60 15.78
N GLY A 285 15.67 -9.63 16.21
CA GLY A 285 15.92 -9.34 17.62
C GLY A 285 14.67 -8.91 18.38
N THR A 286 13.86 -8.02 17.80
CA THR A 286 12.59 -7.59 18.40
C THR A 286 11.57 -8.73 18.48
N ALA A 287 11.49 -9.59 17.46
CA ALA A 287 10.61 -10.77 17.49
C ALA A 287 11.04 -11.77 18.59
N ALA A 288 12.35 -11.96 18.79
CA ALA A 288 12.88 -12.78 19.87
C ALA A 288 12.56 -12.18 21.26
N LEU A 289 12.76 -10.87 21.43
CA LEU A 289 12.42 -10.15 22.66
C LEU A 289 10.92 -10.27 22.99
N GLN A 290 10.04 -10.13 22.01
CA GLN A 290 8.59 -10.28 22.18
C GLN A 290 8.22 -11.70 22.63
N ARG A 291 8.91 -12.74 22.13
CA ARG A 291 8.72 -14.12 22.59
C ARG A 291 9.18 -14.33 24.04
N LEU A 292 10.32 -13.76 24.43
CA LEU A 292 10.89 -13.93 25.76
C LEU A 292 10.10 -13.21 26.86
N ARG A 293 9.51 -12.06 26.55
CA ARG A 293 8.80 -11.21 27.51
C ARG A 293 7.39 -11.68 27.87
N ARG A 294 6.87 -12.72 27.22
CA ARG A 294 5.48 -13.11 27.38
C ARG A 294 5.28 -14.18 28.45
N PRO A 295 4.31 -14.00 29.37
CA PRO A 295 3.91 -15.06 30.29
C PRO A 295 3.32 -16.24 29.50
N LYS A 296 3.67 -17.48 29.88
CA LYS A 296 3.29 -18.75 29.22
C LYS A 296 1.76 -18.96 29.09
N HIS A 297 0.95 -18.13 29.75
CA HIS A 297 -0.52 -18.20 29.79
C HIS A 297 -1.27 -17.18 28.91
N ALA A 298 -0.60 -16.22 28.25
CA ALA A 298 -1.28 -15.15 27.50
C ALA A 298 -1.76 -15.51 26.08
N ARG A 299 -1.62 -16.76 25.63
CA ARG A 299 -2.17 -17.17 24.33
C ARG A 299 -3.61 -17.64 24.53
N ARG A 300 -4.58 -16.76 24.22
CA ARG A 300 -6.00 -17.15 24.06
C ARG A 300 -6.05 -18.35 23.12
N ARG A 301 -6.70 -19.42 23.57
CA ARG A 301 -7.03 -20.57 22.73
C ARG A 301 -8.24 -20.14 21.91
N THR A 302 -8.13 -20.21 20.60
CA THR A 302 -9.24 -20.02 19.66
C THR A 302 -9.64 -21.39 19.16
N ASP A 303 -10.94 -21.62 18.95
CA ASP A 303 -11.41 -22.87 18.34
C ASP A 303 -11.08 -22.89 16.83
N LEU A 304 -10.92 -21.71 16.22
CA LEU A 304 -10.49 -21.54 14.84
C LEU A 304 -8.95 -21.56 14.69
N PRO A 305 -8.42 -22.09 13.57
CA PRO A 305 -7.00 -22.07 13.27
C PRO A 305 -6.47 -20.65 13.06
N SER A 306 -5.19 -20.42 13.41
CA SER A 306 -4.50 -19.19 13.02
C SER A 306 -4.07 -19.25 11.56
N ILE A 307 -4.36 -18.19 10.80
CA ILE A 307 -4.02 -18.11 9.38
C ILE A 307 -2.92 -17.07 9.19
N VAL A 308 -1.80 -17.49 8.59
CA VAL A 308 -0.68 -16.61 8.27
C VAL A 308 -0.56 -16.53 6.74
N ILE A 309 -0.50 -15.33 6.19
CA ILE A 309 -0.34 -15.10 4.75
C ILE A 309 0.99 -14.39 4.52
N ALA A 310 1.93 -15.01 3.82
CA ALA A 310 3.21 -14.39 3.47
C ALA A 310 3.14 -13.72 2.10
N THR A 311 3.65 -12.50 2.02
CA THR A 311 3.85 -11.77 0.78
C THR A 311 5.21 -11.07 0.78
N ASN A 312 5.83 -10.86 -0.36
CA ASN A 312 7.07 -10.06 -0.41
C ASN A 312 6.82 -8.61 -0.05
N ARG A 313 5.81 -8.01 -0.70
CA ARG A 313 5.46 -6.59 -0.57
C ARG A 313 3.94 -6.44 -0.55
N LEU A 314 3.48 -5.28 -0.06
CA LEU A 314 2.08 -4.85 -0.09
C LEU A 314 1.93 -3.67 -1.05
N VAL A 315 2.26 -3.90 -2.32
CA VAL A 315 2.12 -2.90 -3.39
C VAL A 315 0.82 -3.15 -4.16
N TYR A 316 0.40 -2.18 -4.98
CA TYR A 316 -0.74 -2.34 -5.88
C TYR A 316 -0.40 -3.35 -6.98
N GLY A 317 -0.76 -4.61 -6.75
CA GLY A 317 -0.65 -5.73 -7.67
C GLY A 317 -1.87 -6.64 -7.53
N GLY A 318 -2.16 -7.42 -8.59
CA GLY A 318 -3.33 -8.30 -8.61
C GLY A 318 -3.29 -9.35 -7.50
N ALA A 319 -2.15 -9.98 -7.26
CA ALA A 319 -2.01 -11.00 -6.22
C ALA A 319 -2.03 -10.41 -4.81
N GLU A 320 -1.33 -9.29 -4.58
CA GLU A 320 -1.26 -8.61 -3.29
C GLU A 320 -2.64 -8.11 -2.83
N ARG A 321 -3.42 -7.51 -3.74
CA ARG A 321 -4.79 -7.05 -3.46
C ARG A 321 -5.70 -8.22 -3.09
N GLN A 322 -5.58 -9.36 -3.77
CA GLN A 322 -6.36 -10.56 -3.47
C GLN A 322 -6.01 -11.16 -2.10
N LYS A 323 -4.72 -11.18 -1.73
CA LYS A 323 -4.30 -11.57 -0.37
C LYS A 323 -4.89 -10.63 0.70
N ALA A 324 -4.94 -9.32 0.43
CA ALA A 324 -5.52 -8.34 1.35
C ALA A 324 -7.04 -8.52 1.51
N LEU A 325 -7.78 -8.69 0.40
CA LEU A 325 -9.22 -8.97 0.41
C LEU A 325 -9.55 -10.27 1.15
N LEU A 326 -8.82 -11.36 0.85
CA LEU A 326 -8.95 -12.63 1.55
C LEU A 326 -8.72 -12.46 3.05
N ALA A 327 -7.64 -11.78 3.44
CA ALA A 327 -7.32 -11.56 4.85
C ALA A 327 -8.40 -10.76 5.58
N ALA A 328 -8.92 -9.70 4.94
CA ALA A 328 -9.99 -8.89 5.48
C ALA A 328 -11.27 -9.70 5.70
N GLU A 329 -11.66 -10.52 4.74
CA GLU A 329 -12.84 -11.38 4.84
C GLU A 329 -12.69 -12.47 5.89
N LEU A 330 -11.54 -13.15 5.94
CA LEU A 330 -11.25 -14.12 7.00
C LEU A 330 -11.26 -13.47 8.39
N GLY A 331 -10.72 -12.25 8.51
CA GLY A 331 -10.78 -11.45 9.72
C GLY A 331 -12.21 -11.09 10.13
N ARG A 332 -13.06 -10.72 9.16
CA ARG A 332 -14.51 -10.46 9.37
C ARG A 332 -15.25 -11.69 9.90
N ARG A 333 -14.84 -12.89 9.46
CA ARG A 333 -15.36 -14.19 9.94
C ARG A 333 -14.78 -14.65 11.28
N GLY A 334 -13.94 -13.83 11.93
CA GLY A 334 -13.39 -14.11 13.26
C GLY A 334 -12.09 -14.93 13.29
N TYR A 335 -11.49 -15.23 12.13
CA TYR A 335 -10.18 -15.91 12.10
C TYR A 335 -9.07 -14.97 12.58
N ALA A 336 -8.10 -15.53 13.31
CA ALA A 336 -6.88 -14.82 13.66
C ALA A 336 -5.94 -14.79 12.44
N VAL A 337 -6.02 -13.71 11.65
CA VAL A 337 -5.22 -13.54 10.42
C VAL A 337 -4.01 -12.64 10.65
N THR A 338 -2.85 -13.09 10.17
CA THR A 338 -1.62 -12.27 10.13
C THR A 338 -1.00 -12.27 8.73
N ILE A 339 -0.88 -11.09 8.12
CA ILE A 339 -0.08 -10.88 6.91
C ILE A 339 1.37 -10.62 7.32
N VAL A 340 2.30 -11.37 6.73
CA VAL A 340 3.74 -11.22 6.93
C VAL A 340 4.38 -10.73 5.64
N CYS A 341 4.91 -9.51 5.67
CA CYS A 341 5.71 -8.95 4.59
C CYS A 341 7.17 -9.37 4.77
N VAL A 342 7.70 -10.15 3.84
CA VAL A 342 9.08 -10.67 3.94
C VAL A 342 10.14 -9.75 3.37
N GLN A 343 9.74 -8.71 2.63
CA GLN A 343 10.65 -7.65 2.15
C GLN A 343 10.25 -6.29 2.71
N ARG A 344 9.14 -5.69 2.26
CA ARG A 344 8.76 -4.29 2.59
C ARG A 344 7.25 -4.11 2.71
N PHE A 345 6.83 -3.08 3.44
CA PHE A 345 5.45 -2.59 3.34
C PHE A 345 5.27 -1.79 2.05
N GLY A 346 4.02 -1.55 1.69
CA GLY A 346 3.66 -0.68 0.58
C GLY A 346 2.29 -0.06 0.84
N PRO A 347 1.80 0.76 -0.09
CA PRO A 347 0.63 1.60 0.12
C PRO A 347 -0.66 0.80 0.40
N LEU A 348 -0.74 -0.46 -0.01
CA LEU A 348 -1.91 -1.32 0.21
C LEU A 348 -2.19 -1.56 1.70
N ILE A 349 -1.26 -1.26 2.61
CA ILE A 349 -1.50 -1.36 4.05
C ILE A 349 -2.68 -0.51 4.54
N ALA A 350 -2.97 0.61 3.85
CA ALA A 350 -4.07 1.50 4.15
C ALA A 350 -5.45 0.85 3.93
N GLU A 351 -5.55 -0.14 3.03
CA GLU A 351 -6.79 -0.84 2.72
C GLU A 351 -7.04 -2.05 3.65
N ILE A 352 -6.08 -2.41 4.52
CA ILE A 352 -6.17 -3.59 5.37
C ILE A 352 -6.76 -3.22 6.74
N PRO A 353 -7.91 -3.79 7.15
CA PRO A 353 -8.56 -3.45 8.41
C PRO A 353 -7.71 -3.83 9.65
N ASP A 354 -7.94 -3.14 10.78
CA ASP A 354 -7.21 -3.36 12.03
C ASP A 354 -7.44 -4.76 12.66
N THR A 355 -8.50 -5.44 12.25
CA THR A 355 -8.77 -6.85 12.60
C THR A 355 -7.68 -7.78 12.09
N VAL A 356 -7.09 -7.47 10.92
CA VAL A 356 -5.97 -8.22 10.34
C VAL A 356 -4.66 -7.65 10.89
N ARG A 357 -3.79 -8.52 11.39
CA ARG A 357 -2.46 -8.10 11.82
C ARG A 357 -1.51 -8.05 10.62
N VAL A 358 -0.72 -6.99 10.47
CA VAL A 358 0.29 -6.88 9.40
C VAL A 358 1.66 -6.62 10.02
N ILE A 359 2.64 -7.47 9.71
CA ILE A 359 4.00 -7.37 10.24
C ILE A 359 5.05 -7.50 9.13
N ARG A 360 6.22 -6.89 9.34
CA ARG A 360 7.42 -7.16 8.54
C ARG A 360 8.32 -8.16 9.25
N GLN A 361 8.84 -9.14 8.52
CA GLN A 361 9.75 -10.14 9.09
C GLN A 361 10.70 -10.68 8.01
N PRO A 362 12.03 -10.73 8.24
CA PRO A 362 12.94 -11.31 7.27
C PRO A 362 12.60 -12.78 6.98
N TRP A 363 12.76 -13.17 5.71
CA TRP A 363 12.39 -14.50 5.23
C TRP A 363 13.06 -15.65 6.02
N TRP A 364 14.30 -15.42 6.49
CA TRP A 364 15.11 -16.41 7.19
C TRP A 364 14.78 -16.53 8.69
N ALA A 365 14.00 -15.62 9.27
CA ALA A 365 13.55 -15.68 10.66
C ALA A 365 12.03 -15.73 10.77
N PRO A 366 11.39 -16.89 10.55
CA PRO A 366 9.92 -17.04 10.50
C PRO A 366 9.26 -17.01 11.90
N MET A 367 9.63 -16.02 12.71
CA MET A 367 9.15 -15.81 14.06
C MET A 367 7.89 -14.96 14.04
N VAL A 368 6.77 -15.60 13.75
CA VAL A 368 5.45 -14.99 13.87
C VAL A 368 4.85 -15.35 15.23
N ASP A 369 4.22 -14.37 15.85
CA ASP A 369 3.45 -14.56 17.07
C ASP A 369 1.99 -14.88 16.71
N ILE A 370 1.59 -16.12 16.97
CA ILE A 370 0.30 -16.71 16.65
C ILE A 370 -0.35 -17.28 17.92
N ALA A 371 -1.68 -17.43 17.89
CA ALA A 371 -2.44 -18.02 18.99
C ALA A 371 -2.03 -19.50 19.23
N LYS A 372 -2.41 -20.06 20.38
CA LYS A 372 -2.24 -21.50 20.63
C LYS A 372 -3.31 -22.25 19.82
N GLY A 373 -2.89 -23.19 18.99
CA GLY A 373 -3.79 -24.03 18.20
C GLY A 373 -3.14 -24.48 16.89
N PRO A 374 -3.92 -25.13 16.02
CA PRO A 374 -3.53 -25.38 14.63
C PRO A 374 -3.26 -24.06 13.92
N ALA A 375 -2.24 -24.05 13.08
CA ALA A 375 -1.88 -22.87 12.30
C ALA A 375 -1.49 -23.28 10.89
N VAL A 376 -1.95 -22.48 9.94
CA VAL A 376 -1.64 -22.63 8.52
C VAL A 376 -0.92 -21.39 8.02
N LEU A 377 0.12 -21.61 7.21
CA LEU A 377 0.82 -20.58 6.46
C LEU A 377 0.49 -20.74 4.97
N ILE A 378 0.10 -19.65 4.33
CA ILE A 378 -0.11 -19.56 2.89
C ILE A 378 0.98 -18.64 2.33
N THR A 379 1.76 -19.13 1.37
CA THR A 379 2.82 -18.36 0.70
C THR A 379 2.50 -18.20 -0.78
N GLY A 380 3.07 -17.17 -1.42
CA GLY A 380 3.22 -17.18 -2.87
C GLY A 380 4.30 -18.18 -3.34
N ASP A 381 4.76 -17.97 -4.56
CA ASP A 381 5.67 -18.84 -5.31
C ASP A 381 7.07 -18.22 -5.52
N THR A 382 7.40 -17.12 -4.83
CA THR A 382 8.74 -16.54 -4.91
C THR A 382 9.75 -17.24 -3.99
N ASN A 383 11.05 -17.13 -4.31
CA ASN A 383 12.12 -17.74 -3.52
C ASN A 383 12.08 -17.35 -2.02
N THR A 384 11.81 -16.07 -1.72
CA THR A 384 11.76 -15.56 -0.35
C THR A 384 10.51 -16.04 0.41
N GLU A 385 9.35 -16.09 -0.25
CA GLU A 385 8.12 -16.61 0.34
C GLU A 385 8.20 -18.12 0.60
N VAL A 386 8.68 -18.89 -0.38
CA VAL A 386 8.86 -20.34 -0.25
C VAL A 386 9.96 -20.68 0.76
N GLY A 387 11.04 -19.89 0.82
CA GLY A 387 12.07 -20.01 1.85
C GLY A 387 11.52 -19.78 3.26
N PHE A 388 10.73 -18.72 3.44
CA PHE A 388 10.02 -18.45 4.69
C PHE A 388 9.08 -19.61 5.06
N GLY A 389 8.32 -20.12 4.08
CA GLY A 389 7.42 -21.27 4.25
C GLY A 389 8.12 -22.53 4.73
N THR A 390 9.23 -22.86 4.09
CA THR A 390 10.07 -24.01 4.43
C THR A 390 10.57 -23.94 5.87
N LEU A 391 11.14 -22.80 6.27
CA LEU A 391 11.64 -22.60 7.63
C LEU A 391 10.52 -22.55 8.68
N TRP A 392 9.39 -21.93 8.33
CA TRP A 392 8.24 -21.84 9.22
C TRP A 392 7.64 -23.22 9.50
N ARG A 393 7.52 -24.08 8.47
CA ARG A 393 7.04 -25.45 8.57
C ARG A 393 7.98 -26.33 9.41
N ALA A 394 9.29 -26.16 9.26
CA ALA A 394 10.30 -26.87 10.04
C ALA A 394 10.27 -26.49 11.53
N ALA A 395 9.84 -25.27 11.87
CA ALA A 395 9.83 -24.76 13.24
C ALA A 395 8.68 -25.26 14.14
N GLY A 396 7.83 -26.20 13.67
CA GLY A 396 6.85 -26.86 14.54
C GLY A 396 6.05 -27.97 13.84
N ARG A 397 5.74 -29.07 14.56
CA ARG A 397 5.04 -30.24 13.98
C ARG A 397 3.55 -29.98 13.68
N SER A 398 2.91 -29.09 14.44
CA SER A 398 1.50 -28.69 14.28
C SER A 398 1.28 -27.58 13.23
N ARG A 399 2.34 -27.18 12.53
CA ARG A 399 2.31 -26.15 11.50
C ARG A 399 2.03 -26.79 10.16
N ARG A 400 1.12 -26.18 9.37
CA ARG A 400 0.80 -26.59 8.00
C ARG A 400 1.12 -25.48 7.02
N TRP A 401 1.67 -25.82 5.86
CA TRP A 401 2.09 -24.85 4.86
C TRP A 401 1.47 -25.18 3.51
N MET A 402 0.88 -24.17 2.88
CA MET A 402 0.35 -24.22 1.52
C MET A 402 1.04 -23.19 0.64
N VAL A 403 1.17 -23.52 -0.65
CA VAL A 403 1.68 -22.60 -1.67
C VAL A 403 0.55 -22.21 -2.60
N ALA A 404 0.32 -20.91 -2.76
CA ALA A 404 -0.66 -20.32 -3.65
C ALA A 404 0.06 -19.61 -4.82
N PRO A 405 0.41 -20.34 -5.91
CA PRO A 405 1.07 -19.73 -7.06
C PRO A 405 0.12 -18.76 -7.77
N HIS A 406 0.65 -17.59 -8.15
CA HIS A 406 -0.08 -16.56 -8.89
C HIS A 406 0.61 -16.17 -10.21
N VAL A 407 1.82 -16.66 -10.46
CA VAL A 407 2.55 -16.38 -11.70
C VAL A 407 1.84 -17.06 -12.88
N PRO A 408 1.58 -16.34 -13.99
CA PRO A 408 1.05 -16.95 -15.20
C PRO A 408 1.94 -18.10 -15.68
N PRO A 409 1.41 -19.33 -15.84
CA PRO A 409 2.17 -20.42 -16.41
C PRO A 409 2.44 -20.17 -17.89
N GLU A 410 3.54 -20.74 -18.39
CA GLU A 410 3.85 -20.74 -19.82
C GLU A 410 3.74 -22.17 -20.38
N GLU A 411 3.21 -22.32 -21.60
CA GLU A 411 2.98 -23.63 -22.20
C GLU A 411 4.27 -24.34 -22.60
N ASP A 412 5.28 -23.58 -23.04
CA ASP A 412 6.46 -24.11 -23.73
C ASP A 412 7.76 -24.00 -22.93
N ARG A 413 7.75 -23.37 -21.75
CA ARG A 413 8.98 -23.26 -20.93
C ARG A 413 8.70 -23.26 -19.43
N PRO A 414 9.65 -23.77 -18.62
CA PRO A 414 9.55 -23.67 -17.18
C PRO A 414 9.75 -22.22 -16.69
N ILE A 415 8.85 -21.77 -15.80
CA ILE A 415 8.93 -20.47 -15.11
C ILE A 415 9.65 -20.50 -13.75
N TYR A 416 9.68 -21.67 -13.08
CA TYR A 416 10.36 -21.87 -11.81
C TYR A 416 11.69 -22.60 -11.93
N SER A 417 12.64 -22.25 -11.06
CA SER A 417 13.91 -22.97 -10.92
C SER A 417 13.71 -24.35 -10.26
N ARG A 418 14.63 -25.29 -10.53
CA ARG A 418 14.63 -26.62 -9.90
C ARG A 418 14.69 -26.56 -8.36
N PRO A 419 15.55 -25.75 -7.72
CA PRO A 419 15.56 -25.63 -6.26
C PRO A 419 14.22 -25.13 -5.69
N LEU A 420 13.61 -24.14 -6.34
CA LEU A 420 12.32 -23.59 -5.93
C LEU A 420 11.22 -24.66 -5.95
N THR A 421 11.09 -25.39 -7.06
CA THR A 421 10.09 -26.48 -7.17
C THR A 421 10.34 -27.59 -6.16
N ALA A 422 11.60 -27.95 -5.87
CA ALA A 422 11.95 -28.94 -4.86
C ALA A 422 11.58 -28.49 -3.43
N ALA A 423 11.63 -27.18 -3.15
CA ALA A 423 11.16 -26.62 -1.89
C ALA A 423 9.62 -26.63 -1.82
N MET A 424 8.93 -26.17 -2.88
CA MET A 424 7.46 -26.16 -2.96
C MET A 424 6.83 -27.54 -2.76
N ARG A 425 7.46 -28.61 -3.25
CA ARG A 425 6.99 -30.01 -3.05
C ARG A 425 6.95 -30.48 -1.60
N ARG A 426 7.52 -29.72 -0.66
CA ARG A 426 7.43 -29.99 0.78
C ARG A 426 6.22 -29.35 1.44
N ALA A 427 5.43 -28.55 0.71
CA ALA A 427 4.18 -28.00 1.20
C ALA A 427 3.14 -29.11 1.41
N ASP A 428 2.24 -28.89 2.35
CA ASP A 428 1.13 -29.80 2.67
C ASP A 428 -0.02 -29.70 1.62
N GLY A 429 -0.01 -28.67 0.75
CA GLY A 429 -0.92 -28.52 -0.38
C GLY A 429 -0.68 -27.27 -1.24
N PHE A 430 -1.36 -27.20 -2.39
CA PHE A 430 -1.32 -26.08 -3.33
C PHE A 430 -2.70 -25.45 -3.49
N ILE A 431 -2.78 -24.12 -3.46
CA ILE A 431 -4.01 -23.38 -3.73
C ILE A 431 -3.88 -22.74 -5.12
N VAL A 432 -4.64 -23.24 -6.10
CA VAL A 432 -4.52 -22.83 -7.50
C VAL A 432 -5.77 -22.07 -7.95
N LEU A 433 -5.57 -21.16 -8.90
CA LEU A 433 -6.63 -20.28 -9.39
C LEU A 433 -7.65 -20.97 -10.31
N ALA A 434 -7.27 -22.09 -10.92
CA ALA A 434 -8.08 -22.89 -11.83
C ALA A 434 -7.47 -24.29 -12.02
N GLN A 435 -8.25 -25.27 -12.47
CA GLN A 435 -7.70 -26.61 -12.77
C GLN A 435 -6.65 -26.55 -13.89
N ARG A 436 -6.95 -25.84 -14.99
CA ARG A 436 -6.00 -25.66 -16.10
C ARG A 436 -4.69 -25.00 -15.66
N HIS A 437 -4.74 -24.10 -14.67
CA HIS A 437 -3.53 -23.50 -14.10
C HIS A 437 -2.62 -24.55 -13.45
N TRP A 438 -3.19 -25.47 -12.65
CA TRP A 438 -2.44 -26.57 -12.06
C TRP A 438 -1.86 -27.52 -13.09
N ASP A 439 -2.65 -27.88 -14.11
CA ASP A 439 -2.22 -28.79 -15.17
C ASP A 439 -1.02 -28.22 -15.95
N MET A 440 -1.06 -26.91 -16.26
CA MET A 440 0.06 -26.23 -16.91
C MET A 440 1.32 -26.18 -16.02
N LEU A 441 1.16 -25.86 -14.73
CA LEU A 441 2.29 -25.83 -13.79
C LEU A 441 2.93 -27.22 -13.61
N THR A 442 2.13 -28.27 -13.43
CA THR A 442 2.64 -29.62 -13.19
C THR A 442 3.35 -30.21 -14.41
N LYS A 443 2.85 -29.92 -15.62
CA LYS A 443 3.48 -30.31 -16.90
C LYS A 443 4.93 -29.82 -17.01
N GLN A 444 5.21 -28.59 -16.53
CA GLN A 444 6.53 -27.97 -16.65
C GLN A 444 7.43 -28.14 -15.40
N HIS A 445 6.86 -28.33 -14.21
CA HIS A 445 7.60 -28.17 -12.95
C HIS A 445 7.75 -29.41 -12.07
N ARG A 446 7.23 -30.58 -12.52
CA ARG A 446 7.22 -31.82 -11.72
C ARG A 446 6.69 -31.57 -10.30
N LEU A 447 5.72 -30.67 -10.15
CA LEU A 447 5.03 -30.44 -8.89
C LEU A 447 4.07 -31.62 -8.66
N TRP A 448 3.87 -32.00 -7.40
CA TRP A 448 2.96 -33.06 -6.99
C TRP A 448 2.41 -32.74 -5.61
N GLY A 449 1.33 -33.41 -5.23
CA GLY A 449 0.65 -33.22 -3.95
C GLY A 449 -0.81 -32.88 -4.14
N ARG A 450 -1.48 -32.48 -3.05
CA ARG A 450 -2.87 -32.06 -3.07
C ARG A 450 -2.97 -30.66 -3.66
N SER A 451 -3.82 -30.47 -4.66
CA SER A 451 -4.19 -29.16 -5.18
C SER A 451 -5.66 -28.86 -4.85
N PHE A 452 -5.93 -27.60 -4.55
CA PHE A 452 -7.25 -27.08 -4.23
C PHE A 452 -7.51 -25.88 -5.14
N VAL A 453 -8.64 -25.88 -5.83
CA VAL A 453 -9.01 -24.74 -6.69
C VAL A 453 -9.69 -23.70 -5.81
N ALA A 454 -9.05 -22.53 -5.66
CA ALA A 454 -9.63 -21.37 -5.01
C ALA A 454 -9.39 -20.14 -5.92
N PRO A 455 -10.37 -19.76 -6.75
CA PRO A 455 -10.25 -18.61 -7.63
C PRO A 455 -10.21 -17.30 -6.85
N ASN A 456 -9.66 -16.25 -7.46
CA ASN A 456 -9.71 -14.90 -6.89
C ASN A 456 -11.15 -14.38 -6.83
N GLY A 457 -11.41 -13.47 -5.90
CA GLY A 457 -12.73 -12.87 -5.68
C GLY A 457 -12.77 -11.37 -5.92
N VAL A 458 -13.96 -10.84 -6.21
CA VAL A 458 -14.26 -9.40 -6.22
C VAL A 458 -15.45 -9.10 -5.32
N THR A 459 -15.52 -7.86 -4.83
CA THR A 459 -16.67 -7.39 -4.04
C THR A 459 -17.92 -7.33 -4.92
N ASP A 460 -19.03 -7.88 -4.44
CA ASP A 460 -20.34 -7.68 -5.06
C ASP A 460 -20.78 -6.23 -4.81
N ILE A 461 -20.95 -5.46 -5.88
CA ILE A 461 -21.32 -4.05 -5.82
C ILE A 461 -22.84 -3.82 -5.89
N GLY A 462 -23.63 -4.91 -5.82
CA GLY A 462 -25.07 -4.88 -5.98
C GLY A 462 -25.50 -5.08 -7.43
N GLU A 463 -26.81 -5.02 -7.66
CA GLU A 463 -27.39 -5.24 -8.99
C GLU A 463 -26.98 -4.11 -9.95
N PRO A 464 -26.28 -4.42 -11.06
CA PRO A 464 -25.78 -3.41 -11.96
C PRO A 464 -26.91 -2.85 -12.83
N SER A 465 -26.85 -1.55 -13.10
CA SER A 465 -27.69 -0.92 -14.13
C SER A 465 -27.06 -1.15 -15.51
N PRO A 466 -27.70 -1.88 -16.43
CA PRO A 466 -27.14 -2.10 -17.76
C PRO A 466 -27.03 -0.76 -18.52
N ARG A 467 -25.90 -0.57 -19.23
CA ARG A 467 -25.75 0.56 -20.15
C ARG A 467 -26.80 0.46 -21.25
N ARG A 468 -27.56 1.54 -21.45
CA ARG A 468 -28.48 1.68 -22.58
C ARG A 468 -27.76 2.41 -23.71
N ARG A 469 -27.67 1.77 -24.87
CA ARG A 469 -27.07 2.34 -26.07
C ARG A 469 -28.13 3.07 -26.90
N SER A 470 -27.73 4.16 -27.55
CA SER A 470 -28.57 4.79 -28.57
C SER A 470 -28.41 4.07 -29.91
N ALA A 471 -29.46 4.06 -30.74
CA ALA A 471 -29.40 3.46 -32.06
C ALA A 471 -28.29 4.15 -32.91
N GLY A 472 -27.41 3.36 -33.51
CA GLY A 472 -26.29 3.85 -34.32
C GLY A 472 -25.09 4.39 -33.52
N GLU A 473 -25.12 4.37 -32.18
CA GLU A 473 -23.98 4.78 -31.36
C GLU A 473 -22.78 3.82 -31.56
N PRO A 474 -21.56 4.33 -31.80
CA PRO A 474 -20.38 3.49 -31.92
C PRO A 474 -20.14 2.63 -30.68
N LEU A 475 -19.86 1.35 -30.89
CA LEU A 475 -19.58 0.41 -29.81
C LEU A 475 -18.32 0.83 -29.06
N HIS A 476 -18.43 1.04 -27.76
CA HIS A 476 -17.31 1.43 -26.90
C HIS A 476 -16.61 0.19 -26.33
N LEU A 477 -15.49 -0.16 -26.96
CA LEU A 477 -14.58 -1.18 -26.49
C LEU A 477 -13.64 -0.58 -25.44
N VAL A 478 -13.40 -1.31 -24.36
CA VAL A 478 -12.45 -0.91 -23.33
C VAL A 478 -11.41 -2.00 -23.14
N MET A 479 -10.15 -1.60 -22.99
CA MET A 479 -9.09 -2.44 -22.45
C MET A 479 -8.58 -1.79 -21.17
N LEU A 480 -8.52 -2.55 -20.07
CA LEU A 480 -8.01 -2.09 -18.79
C LEU A 480 -6.94 -3.07 -18.28
N SER A 481 -5.68 -2.63 -18.21
CA SER A 481 -4.57 -3.48 -17.76
C SER A 481 -3.32 -2.67 -17.39
N ARG A 482 -2.32 -3.29 -16.76
CA ARG A 482 -0.96 -2.75 -16.78
C ARG A 482 -0.43 -2.82 -18.22
N ILE A 483 0.13 -1.73 -18.75
CA ILE A 483 0.57 -1.68 -20.14
C ILE A 483 1.95 -2.33 -20.28
N VAL A 484 1.94 -3.60 -20.67
CA VAL A 484 3.11 -4.43 -20.98
C VAL A 484 2.83 -5.31 -22.20
N GLU A 485 3.87 -5.70 -22.94
CA GLU A 485 3.75 -6.39 -24.24
C GLU A 485 2.78 -7.59 -24.21
N HIS A 486 2.83 -8.45 -23.18
CA HIS A 486 2.02 -9.67 -23.11
C HIS A 486 0.52 -9.43 -22.83
N LYS A 487 0.12 -8.21 -22.41
CA LYS A 487 -1.31 -7.81 -22.37
C LYS A 487 -1.85 -7.49 -23.76
N ASN A 488 -0.96 -7.34 -24.73
CA ASN A 488 -1.24 -7.41 -26.16
C ASN A 488 -2.24 -6.38 -26.71
N PRO A 489 -2.15 -5.07 -26.34
CA PRO A 489 -3.03 -4.04 -26.89
C PRO A 489 -2.91 -3.91 -28.41
N HIS A 490 -1.72 -4.16 -28.96
CA HIS A 490 -1.44 -4.04 -30.39
C HIS A 490 -2.18 -5.09 -31.22
N LEU A 491 -2.33 -6.34 -30.73
CA LEU A 491 -3.13 -7.34 -31.41
C LEU A 491 -4.59 -6.90 -31.53
N LEU A 492 -5.14 -6.30 -30.48
CA LEU A 492 -6.51 -5.78 -30.48
C LEU A 492 -6.66 -4.61 -31.47
N ILE A 493 -5.71 -3.68 -31.48
CA ILE A 493 -5.69 -2.54 -32.42
C ILE A 493 -5.59 -3.04 -33.87
N GLU A 494 -4.75 -4.02 -34.16
CA GLU A 494 -4.57 -4.60 -35.50
C GLU A 494 -5.78 -5.44 -35.95
N ALA A 495 -6.47 -6.10 -35.02
CA ALA A 495 -7.74 -6.74 -35.33
C ALA A 495 -8.79 -5.69 -35.76
N LEU A 496 -8.90 -4.61 -35.00
CA LEU A 496 -9.84 -3.51 -35.21
C LEU A 496 -9.52 -2.64 -36.44
N SER A 497 -8.25 -2.52 -36.84
CA SER A 497 -7.88 -1.79 -38.06
C SER A 497 -8.57 -2.36 -39.29
N GLY A 498 -8.71 -3.69 -39.36
CA GLY A 498 -9.47 -4.38 -40.40
C GLY A 498 -10.99 -4.21 -40.31
N LEU A 499 -11.50 -3.51 -39.29
CA LEU A 499 -12.92 -3.25 -39.05
C LEU A 499 -13.23 -1.75 -39.04
N ALA A 500 -12.38 -0.90 -39.63
CA ALA A 500 -12.55 0.56 -39.61
C ALA A 500 -13.91 1.04 -40.16
N GLY A 501 -14.55 0.27 -41.07
CA GLY A 501 -15.88 0.55 -41.61
C GLY A 501 -17.04 0.31 -40.63
N MET A 502 -16.81 -0.34 -39.49
CA MET A 502 -17.83 -0.57 -38.46
C MET A 502 -17.80 0.55 -37.40
N PRO A 503 -18.93 0.89 -36.76
CA PRO A 503 -19.00 1.97 -35.78
C PRO A 503 -18.45 1.51 -34.42
N TRP A 504 -17.17 1.75 -34.15
CA TRP A 504 -16.53 1.43 -32.87
C TRP A 504 -15.53 2.50 -32.43
N ARG A 505 -15.28 2.54 -31.12
CA ARG A 505 -14.17 3.26 -30.47
C ARG A 505 -13.52 2.37 -29.42
N LEU A 506 -12.23 2.55 -29.18
CA LEU A 506 -11.44 1.80 -28.20
C LEU A 506 -10.82 2.77 -27.19
N SER A 507 -11.12 2.60 -25.90
CA SER A 507 -10.39 3.26 -24.82
C SER A 507 -9.44 2.28 -24.14
N ILE A 508 -8.16 2.63 -24.05
CA ILE A 508 -7.13 1.85 -23.35
C ILE A 508 -6.77 2.57 -22.06
N PHE A 509 -7.14 1.96 -20.94
CA PHE A 509 -6.81 2.42 -19.59
C PHE A 509 -5.67 1.59 -19.01
N GLY A 510 -4.79 2.29 -18.29
CA GLY A 510 -3.62 1.72 -17.65
C GLY A 510 -2.36 2.49 -17.93
N ASP A 511 -1.32 2.12 -17.19
CA ASP A 511 0.04 2.60 -17.41
C ASP A 511 1.03 1.44 -17.28
N GLY A 512 2.27 1.66 -17.71
CA GLY A 512 3.32 0.66 -17.63
C GLY A 512 4.53 1.00 -18.51
N PRO A 513 5.62 0.24 -18.34
CA PRO A 513 6.90 0.55 -18.99
C PRO A 513 6.83 0.50 -20.52
N ASP A 514 5.86 -0.19 -21.09
CA ASP A 514 5.70 -0.32 -22.54
C ASP A 514 4.71 0.69 -23.14
N ARG A 515 4.09 1.57 -22.33
CA ARG A 515 2.99 2.43 -22.78
C ARG A 515 3.40 3.31 -23.95
N GLU A 516 4.45 4.12 -23.80
CA GLU A 516 4.88 5.06 -24.85
C GLU A 516 5.22 4.33 -26.15
N ARG A 517 6.00 3.24 -26.05
CA ARG A 517 6.38 2.39 -27.20
C ARG A 517 5.18 1.77 -27.90
N LEU A 518 4.19 1.27 -27.14
CA LEU A 518 3.00 0.62 -27.70
C LEU A 518 2.01 1.64 -28.26
N GLN A 519 1.86 2.80 -27.62
CA GLN A 519 1.03 3.90 -28.10
C GLN A 519 1.54 4.43 -29.44
N ALA A 520 2.86 4.62 -29.58
CA ALA A 520 3.49 5.07 -30.83
C ALA A 520 3.31 4.09 -32.01
N ARG A 521 2.94 2.83 -31.76
CA ARG A 521 2.64 1.83 -32.80
C ARG A 521 1.18 1.88 -33.27
N THR A 522 0.34 2.73 -32.70
CA THR A 522 -1.05 2.88 -33.14
C THR A 522 -1.07 3.54 -34.52
N PRO A 523 -1.72 2.93 -35.55
CA PRO A 523 -1.82 3.54 -36.88
C PRO A 523 -2.48 4.92 -36.81
N ALA A 524 -1.96 5.88 -37.58
CA ALA A 524 -2.41 7.27 -37.52
C ALA A 524 -3.90 7.42 -37.89
N GLU A 525 -4.37 6.61 -38.84
CA GLU A 525 -5.77 6.55 -39.28
C GLU A 525 -6.74 6.06 -38.19
N LEU A 526 -6.23 5.46 -37.12
CA LEU A 526 -7.03 5.02 -35.97
C LEU A 526 -6.95 5.99 -34.78
N GLY A 527 -6.21 7.09 -34.88
CA GLY A 527 -5.97 8.03 -33.77
C GLY A 527 -7.25 8.56 -33.13
N ASP A 528 -8.26 8.88 -33.93
CA ASP A 528 -9.55 9.38 -33.42
C ASP A 528 -10.40 8.29 -32.74
N ARG A 529 -10.14 7.02 -33.07
CA ARG A 529 -10.89 5.85 -32.58
C ARG A 529 -10.22 5.16 -31.41
N VAL A 530 -8.88 5.22 -31.29
CA VAL A 530 -8.11 4.54 -30.25
C VAL A 530 -7.54 5.57 -29.28
N GLN A 531 -8.11 5.62 -28.08
CA GLN A 531 -7.78 6.62 -27.07
C GLN A 531 -7.02 5.98 -25.91
N TRP A 532 -5.75 6.34 -25.78
CA TRP A 532 -4.90 5.95 -24.66
C TRP A 532 -5.17 6.87 -23.46
N ARG A 533 -6.04 6.43 -22.55
CA ARG A 533 -6.55 7.23 -21.43
C ARG A 533 -5.58 7.34 -20.25
N GLY A 534 -4.52 6.54 -20.23
CA GLY A 534 -3.58 6.48 -19.13
C GLY A 534 -4.18 5.82 -17.89
N TRP A 535 -3.60 6.09 -16.72
CA TRP A 535 -4.01 5.50 -15.45
C TRP A 535 -5.48 5.84 -15.10
N SER A 536 -6.19 4.88 -14.50
CA SER A 536 -7.53 5.05 -13.94
C SER A 536 -7.50 4.74 -12.45
N ALA A 537 -8.30 5.47 -11.66
CA ALA A 537 -8.50 5.23 -10.23
C ALA A 537 -9.13 3.86 -9.91
N GLY A 538 -9.63 3.15 -10.92
CA GLY A 538 -10.11 1.78 -10.79
C GLY A 538 -10.98 1.34 -11.97
N PRO A 539 -11.58 0.15 -11.89
CA PRO A 539 -12.49 -0.35 -12.91
C PRO A 539 -13.79 0.47 -13.02
N GLY A 540 -14.25 1.10 -11.93
CA GLY A 540 -15.48 1.91 -11.93
C GLY A 540 -15.47 3.01 -13.01
N PRO A 541 -14.57 4.01 -12.92
CA PRO A 541 -14.48 5.06 -13.93
C PRO A 541 -14.11 4.55 -15.33
N ALA A 542 -13.26 3.52 -15.42
CA ALA A 542 -12.81 2.98 -16.72
C ALA A 542 -13.90 2.20 -17.46
N LEU A 543 -14.81 1.54 -16.73
CA LEU A 543 -15.85 0.68 -17.30
C LEU A 543 -17.25 1.33 -17.28
N ALA A 544 -17.39 2.54 -16.71
CA ALA A 544 -18.68 3.22 -16.55
C ALA A 544 -19.48 3.31 -17.86
N ASP A 545 -18.78 3.59 -18.96
CA ASP A 545 -19.37 3.76 -20.29
C ASP A 545 -18.98 2.64 -21.28
N ALA A 546 -18.47 1.51 -20.78
CA ALA A 546 -18.01 0.41 -21.64
C ALA A 546 -19.19 -0.42 -22.15
N ASP A 547 -19.17 -0.76 -23.44
CA ASP A 547 -20.08 -1.75 -24.03
C ASP A 547 -19.47 -3.16 -24.03
N LEU A 548 -18.14 -3.26 -24.09
CA LEU A 548 -17.39 -4.52 -24.08
C LEU A 548 -16.00 -4.31 -23.48
N LEU A 549 -15.63 -5.13 -22.50
CA LEU A 549 -14.25 -5.26 -22.05
C LEU A 549 -13.51 -6.26 -22.96
N CYS A 550 -12.38 -5.84 -23.54
CA CYS A 550 -11.48 -6.68 -24.31
C CYS A 550 -10.22 -7.02 -23.50
N VAL A 551 -9.92 -8.32 -23.36
CA VAL A 551 -8.72 -8.83 -22.68
C VAL A 551 -7.90 -9.69 -23.66
N PRO A 552 -7.11 -9.08 -24.56
CA PRO A 552 -6.36 -9.76 -25.63
C PRO A 552 -5.05 -10.43 -25.19
N SER A 553 -4.88 -10.60 -23.88
CA SER A 553 -3.63 -11.07 -23.28
C SER A 553 -3.18 -12.41 -23.84
N ARG A 554 -1.86 -12.60 -23.93
CA ARG A 554 -1.23 -13.88 -24.29
C ARG A 554 -0.84 -14.71 -23.08
N SER A 555 -0.71 -14.07 -21.92
CA SER A 555 -0.30 -14.71 -20.68
C SER A 555 -1.02 -14.08 -19.49
N GLU A 556 -1.79 -14.90 -18.78
CA GLU A 556 -2.54 -14.57 -17.57
C GLU A 556 -2.69 -15.84 -16.73
N ALA A 557 -2.58 -15.72 -15.41
CA ALA A 557 -3.01 -16.80 -14.51
C ALA A 557 -4.53 -16.70 -14.27
N PHE A 558 -4.99 -15.50 -13.89
CA PHE A 558 -6.37 -15.22 -13.54
C PHE A 558 -6.63 -13.69 -13.58
N PRO A 559 -7.07 -13.13 -14.73
CA PRO A 559 -7.20 -11.69 -14.92
C PRO A 559 -8.42 -11.12 -14.16
N VAL A 560 -8.18 -10.55 -12.98
CA VAL A 560 -9.23 -10.02 -12.07
C VAL A 560 -10.12 -8.97 -12.75
N VAL A 561 -9.60 -8.23 -13.75
CA VAL A 561 -10.38 -7.25 -14.51
C VAL A 561 -11.62 -7.86 -15.20
N ILE A 562 -11.58 -9.15 -15.56
CA ILE A 562 -12.75 -9.88 -16.07
C ILE A 562 -13.86 -9.92 -15.01
N LEU A 563 -13.51 -10.25 -13.76
CA LEU A 563 -14.47 -10.27 -12.66
C LEU A 563 -14.98 -8.87 -12.33
N GLU A 564 -14.11 -7.85 -12.40
CA GLU A 564 -14.50 -6.45 -12.17
C GLU A 564 -15.49 -5.94 -13.23
N ALA A 565 -15.38 -6.40 -14.48
CA ALA A 565 -16.37 -6.15 -15.53
C ALA A 565 -17.66 -6.96 -15.33
N MET A 566 -17.56 -8.24 -15.00
CA MET A 566 -18.73 -9.09 -14.70
C MET A 566 -19.53 -8.52 -13.52
N ALA A 567 -18.87 -7.99 -12.48
CA ALA A 567 -19.52 -7.31 -11.36
C ALA A 567 -20.33 -6.06 -11.76
N ARG A 568 -20.09 -5.51 -12.95
CA ARG A 568 -20.80 -4.35 -13.51
C ARG A 568 -21.75 -4.74 -14.66
N ALA A 569 -21.97 -6.04 -14.87
CA ALA A 569 -22.64 -6.58 -16.06
C ALA A 569 -22.06 -6.05 -17.39
N VAL A 570 -20.76 -5.72 -17.42
CA VAL A 570 -20.06 -5.36 -18.66
C VAL A 570 -19.64 -6.67 -19.34
N PRO A 571 -20.08 -6.94 -20.58
CA PRO A 571 -19.68 -8.12 -21.33
C PRO A 571 -18.16 -8.17 -21.53
N VAL A 572 -17.62 -9.38 -21.60
CA VAL A 572 -16.17 -9.60 -21.73
C VAL A 572 -15.87 -10.41 -22.98
N ALA A 573 -14.96 -9.93 -23.81
CA ALA A 573 -14.26 -10.72 -24.82
C ALA A 573 -12.82 -10.93 -24.36
N ALA A 574 -12.36 -12.18 -24.30
CA ALA A 574 -11.04 -12.50 -23.78
C ALA A 574 -10.37 -13.67 -24.50
N SER A 575 -9.04 -13.63 -24.57
CA SER A 575 -8.23 -14.73 -25.11
C SER A 575 -8.46 -16.01 -24.29
N ALA A 576 -8.61 -17.15 -24.94
CA ALA A 576 -8.88 -18.46 -24.30
C ALA A 576 -7.65 -19.08 -23.59
N ILE A 577 -7.03 -18.34 -22.66
CA ILE A 577 -5.81 -18.74 -21.96
C ILE A 577 -6.04 -19.12 -20.50
N CYS A 578 -5.30 -20.12 -20.01
CA CYS A 578 -5.28 -20.53 -18.60
C CYS A 578 -6.68 -20.61 -17.95
N ALA A 579 -6.98 -19.77 -16.95
CA ALA A 579 -8.27 -19.78 -16.24
C ALA A 579 -9.43 -19.14 -17.01
N VAL A 580 -9.17 -18.34 -18.06
CA VAL A 580 -10.18 -17.51 -18.73
C VAL A 580 -11.37 -18.31 -19.27
N PRO A 581 -11.20 -19.48 -19.93
CA PRO A 581 -12.33 -20.30 -20.35
C PRO A 581 -13.27 -20.68 -19.21
N GLN A 582 -12.72 -21.07 -18.05
CA GLN A 582 -13.53 -21.37 -16.88
C GLN A 582 -14.19 -20.12 -16.32
N MET A 583 -13.51 -18.97 -16.30
CA MET A 583 -14.11 -17.72 -15.83
C MET A 583 -15.32 -17.31 -16.66
N LEU A 584 -15.29 -17.49 -17.98
CA LEU A 584 -16.38 -17.13 -18.90
C LEU A 584 -17.34 -18.29 -19.24
N ASP A 585 -17.39 -19.31 -18.40
CA ASP A 585 -18.28 -20.49 -18.57
C ASP A 585 -18.15 -21.15 -19.94
N PHE A 586 -16.93 -21.27 -20.44
CA PHE A 586 -16.63 -21.82 -21.77
C PHE A 586 -17.42 -21.13 -22.91
N GLY A 587 -17.73 -19.83 -22.74
CA GLY A 587 -18.48 -19.01 -23.69
C GLY A 587 -19.93 -18.71 -23.26
N GLY A 588 -20.41 -19.35 -22.19
CA GLY A 588 -21.75 -19.10 -21.65
C GLY A 588 -21.93 -17.71 -21.00
N ALA A 589 -20.85 -17.16 -20.44
CA ALA A 589 -20.85 -15.92 -19.65
C ALA A 589 -19.96 -14.81 -20.24
N GLY A 590 -19.58 -14.93 -21.52
CA GLY A 590 -18.72 -13.99 -22.24
C GLY A 590 -18.23 -14.58 -23.56
N PHE A 591 -17.40 -13.85 -24.29
CA PHE A 591 -16.83 -14.30 -25.56
C PHE A 591 -15.40 -14.80 -25.36
N LEU A 592 -15.16 -16.07 -25.72
CA LEU A 592 -13.83 -16.63 -25.77
C LEU A 592 -13.27 -16.50 -27.18
N VAL A 593 -12.06 -15.93 -27.27
CA VAL A 593 -11.37 -15.73 -28.54
C VAL A 593 -10.23 -16.73 -28.67
N GLU A 594 -10.38 -17.62 -29.65
CA GLU A 594 -9.37 -18.59 -30.07
C GLU A 594 -9.39 -18.71 -31.61
N PRO A 595 -8.23 -18.75 -32.30
CA PRO A 595 -6.87 -18.60 -31.77
C PRO A 595 -6.57 -17.17 -31.27
N VAL A 596 -5.56 -17.04 -30.41
CA VAL A 596 -5.05 -15.72 -29.93
C VAL A 596 -4.21 -15.08 -31.03
N SER A 597 -4.88 -14.66 -32.11
CA SER A 597 -4.31 -14.04 -33.30
C SER A 597 -5.15 -12.83 -33.73
N VAL A 598 -4.57 -12.01 -34.59
CA VAL A 598 -5.26 -10.86 -35.21
C VAL A 598 -6.51 -11.30 -35.97
N SER A 599 -6.44 -12.40 -36.72
CA SER A 599 -7.59 -12.95 -37.45
C SER A 599 -8.68 -13.47 -36.52
N GLY A 600 -8.31 -14.21 -35.46
CA GLY A 600 -9.27 -14.74 -34.49
C GLY A 600 -10.01 -13.64 -33.75
N TRP A 601 -9.29 -12.60 -33.30
CA TRP A 601 -9.89 -11.43 -32.68
C TRP A 601 -10.78 -10.65 -33.64
N ARG A 602 -10.34 -10.43 -34.88
CA ARG A 602 -11.14 -9.73 -35.89
C ARG A 602 -12.45 -10.45 -36.16
N GLU A 603 -12.41 -11.76 -36.34
CA GLU A 603 -13.61 -12.56 -36.61
C GLU A 603 -14.63 -12.50 -35.46
N HIS A 604 -14.17 -12.63 -34.21
CA HIS A 604 -15.05 -12.55 -33.05
C HIS A 604 -15.63 -11.13 -32.88
N LEU A 605 -14.82 -10.09 -33.05
CA LEU A 605 -15.27 -8.71 -32.97
C LEU A 605 -16.28 -8.38 -34.08
N THR A 606 -16.09 -8.88 -35.30
CA THR A 606 -17.08 -8.78 -36.38
C THR A 606 -18.43 -9.34 -35.96
N ARG A 607 -18.45 -10.55 -35.37
CA ARG A 607 -19.68 -11.19 -34.89
C ARG A 607 -20.35 -10.39 -33.76
N ILE A 608 -19.56 -9.89 -32.82
CA ILE A 608 -20.06 -9.08 -31.70
C ILE A 608 -20.64 -7.75 -32.20
N MET A 609 -19.98 -7.09 -33.15
CA MET A 609 -20.41 -5.81 -33.71
C MET A 609 -21.64 -5.94 -34.62
N ALA A 610 -21.91 -7.13 -35.15
CA ALA A 610 -23.10 -7.39 -35.99
C ALA A 610 -24.40 -7.47 -35.17
N ASP A 611 -24.33 -7.81 -33.89
CA ASP A 611 -25.48 -7.90 -32.98
C ASP A 611 -25.13 -7.32 -31.59
N PRO A 612 -24.97 -5.99 -31.48
CA PRO A 612 -24.59 -5.37 -30.22
C PRO A 612 -25.76 -5.31 -29.22
N ASP A 613 -26.98 -5.63 -29.63
CA ASP A 613 -28.15 -5.68 -28.74
C ASP A 613 -28.18 -6.97 -27.89
N ALA A 614 -27.42 -8.00 -28.27
CA ALA A 614 -27.20 -9.19 -27.46
C ALA A 614 -26.27 -8.95 -26.25
N LEU A 615 -25.46 -7.89 -26.27
CA LEU A 615 -24.43 -7.61 -25.27
C LEU A 615 -24.98 -7.52 -23.83
N PRO A 616 -26.06 -6.78 -23.52
CA PRO A 616 -26.59 -6.72 -22.16
C PRO A 616 -26.94 -8.09 -21.57
N SER A 617 -27.48 -9.01 -22.38
CA SER A 617 -27.80 -10.37 -21.93
C SER A 617 -26.54 -11.17 -21.60
N VAL A 618 -25.47 -11.02 -22.38
CA VAL A 618 -24.15 -11.64 -22.09
C VAL A 618 -23.57 -11.08 -20.80
N GLY A 619 -23.64 -9.76 -20.62
CA GLY A 619 -23.18 -9.07 -19.41
C GLY A 619 -23.90 -9.55 -18.15
N GLN A 620 -25.22 -9.75 -18.23
CA GLN A 620 -26.03 -10.27 -17.13
C GLN A 620 -25.64 -11.70 -16.74
N ARG A 621 -25.43 -12.60 -17.70
CA ARG A 621 -24.91 -13.96 -17.42
C ARG A 621 -23.53 -13.93 -16.79
N GLY A 622 -22.70 -12.98 -17.23
CA GLY A 622 -21.42 -12.66 -16.60
C GLY A 622 -21.57 -12.29 -15.12
N TYR A 623 -22.46 -11.34 -14.81
CA TYR A 623 -22.74 -10.91 -13.44
C TYR A 623 -23.22 -12.06 -12.55
N GLU A 624 -24.20 -12.85 -13.01
CA GLU A 624 -24.74 -14.00 -12.27
C GLU A 624 -23.66 -15.03 -11.96
N ARG A 625 -22.78 -15.31 -12.93
CA ARG A 625 -21.65 -16.22 -12.72
C ARG A 625 -20.66 -15.67 -11.69
N MET A 626 -20.29 -14.40 -11.81
CA MET A 626 -19.39 -13.74 -10.86
C MET A 626 -19.95 -13.82 -9.44
N ARG A 627 -21.22 -13.45 -9.26
CA ARG A 627 -21.90 -13.47 -7.96
C ARG A 627 -21.98 -14.86 -7.35
N LYS A 628 -22.09 -15.90 -8.17
CA LYS A 628 -22.17 -17.30 -7.72
C LYS A 628 -20.81 -17.90 -7.35
N HIS A 629 -19.74 -17.56 -8.07
CA HIS A 629 -18.48 -18.31 -8.01
C HIS A 629 -17.24 -17.49 -7.66
N TYR A 630 -17.30 -16.16 -7.77
CA TYR A 630 -16.13 -15.29 -7.78
C TYR A 630 -16.28 -14.06 -6.88
N THR A 631 -17.09 -14.18 -5.82
CA THR A 631 -17.13 -13.19 -4.74
C THR A 631 -15.95 -13.38 -3.79
N VAL A 632 -15.63 -12.36 -2.99
CA VAL A 632 -14.61 -12.48 -1.93
C VAL A 632 -15.01 -13.55 -0.91
N GLU A 633 -16.31 -13.72 -0.66
CA GLU A 633 -16.88 -14.74 0.21
C GLU A 633 -16.64 -16.14 -0.34
N ALA A 634 -16.93 -16.37 -1.62
CA ALA A 634 -16.70 -17.65 -2.30
C ALA A 634 -15.20 -18.00 -2.34
N MET A 635 -14.33 -17.01 -2.57
CA MET A 635 -12.89 -17.17 -2.44
C MET A 635 -12.51 -17.62 -1.02
N ALA A 636 -13.01 -16.94 0.02
CA ALA A 636 -12.72 -17.29 1.40
C ALA A 636 -13.21 -18.70 1.77
N ASP A 637 -14.40 -19.11 1.30
CA ASP A 637 -14.91 -20.47 1.48
C ASP A 637 -13.97 -21.52 0.88
N ALA A 638 -13.55 -21.34 -0.38
CA ALA A 638 -12.62 -22.26 -1.03
C ALA A 638 -11.25 -22.35 -0.32
N TYR A 639 -10.75 -21.24 0.22
CA TYR A 639 -9.54 -21.24 1.04
C TYR A 639 -9.75 -21.98 2.37
N LEU A 640 -10.90 -21.80 3.03
CA LEU A 640 -11.22 -22.48 4.29
C LEU A 640 -11.40 -23.99 4.09
N ASP A 641 -12.02 -24.43 3.00
CA ASP A 641 -12.12 -25.84 2.63
C ASP A 641 -10.73 -26.45 2.45
N ALA A 642 -9.84 -25.75 1.72
CA ALA A 642 -8.48 -26.19 1.50
C ALA A 642 -7.65 -26.26 2.80
N ILE A 643 -7.84 -25.29 3.70
CA ILE A 643 -7.24 -25.28 5.03
C ILE A 643 -7.76 -26.44 5.88
N GLY A 644 -9.08 -26.62 5.94
CA GLY A 644 -9.72 -27.70 6.70
C GLY A 644 -9.29 -29.08 6.23
N ALA A 645 -8.99 -29.24 4.94
CA ALA A 645 -8.53 -30.49 4.37
C ALA A 645 -7.11 -30.91 4.82
N ILE A 646 -6.27 -29.98 5.29
CA ILE A 646 -4.85 -30.26 5.65
C ILE A 646 -4.53 -30.11 7.14
N LEU A 647 -5.41 -29.48 7.92
CA LEU A 647 -5.32 -29.41 9.39
C LEU A 647 -5.67 -30.77 9.99
#